data_AF-A0A971JRT3-F1
#
_entry.id   AF-A0A971JRT3-F1
#
_cell.length_a   1.000
_cell.length_b   1.000
_cell.length_c   1.000
_cell.angle_alpha   90.00
_cell.angle_beta   90.00
_cell.angle_gamma   90.00
#
_symmetry.space_group_name_H-M   'P 1'
#
loop_
_entity.id
_entity.type
_entity.pdbx_description
1 polymer ?
#
loop_
_entity_poly.entity_id
_entity_poly.type
_entity_poly.pdbx_seq_one_letter_code
_entity_poly.pdbx_strand_id
1 'polypeptide(L)'
;HNLGEVIDGVTLLIDNPEATIEDLMQVVTGPDFPTGGIIMGTSGIREAYQTGRGRIVVRSRVEIEPMKSNRQRIIVNDLPYMVNKARLIERIAELVKNKKLEGISDLRDESDRSDPVRIVIELKRDANANVVLNQLYKNTQLQDAFNANMLALVPDEHGRYEPKVINLLEALQHYIAHQKVVIRRRTLFDLEKAEARKHIVDGLRMAIDHIDEVIAIIRSSRTEEIAKNRLMERFGFTDKQAQHIVDMRLGRLTGLERDKLEKEYLDLCEKIEYYQKVLADEAVLLDVIKDELAQIRNRYVDERRTEIELTEEDIDDESLIQEEDIVVTMTHFGYVKRMPVDTCNIQHRGGRGVSGMQTREEDFAETILITSTHDVLLFFTNYGRVYKLKGYQIPEASRHARGTAIVNLLHLDGGEKVKTLIPIRSFDPKSRLLMTTRKGIVKKTLLAEYANINKSGLIAINLREDDELVGVQLIHDTCDIILVTRQGLSIRFSERQVRATGRNTQGVIGINLDKDDDVIGMVLTMEDRTLLVVSERGYGKRTELEEYRSQTRGGKGLITYRPSEKTGLLAGVSLVEEDYDVILINDSGIMIRIAALEIPILGRITQGVTLMRTREGKVVDMAVVEAVACETDEADEPVMDSDDATDT
;
A
#
# COMPACT_ATOMS: atom_id res chain seq x y z
N HIS A 1 -3.77 -17.67 15.96
CA HIS A 1 -4.24 -18.00 14.60
C HIS A 1 -5.61 -18.61 14.73
N ASN A 2 -6.49 -18.37 13.77
CA ASN A 2 -7.82 -18.97 13.75
C ASN A 2 -7.69 -20.48 13.46
N LEU A 3 -8.47 -21.31 14.18
CA LEU A 3 -8.39 -22.76 14.05
C LEU A 3 -8.81 -23.25 12.65
N GLY A 4 -9.86 -22.65 12.09
CA GLY A 4 -10.36 -22.98 10.75
C GLY A 4 -9.31 -22.70 9.69
N GLU A 5 -8.74 -21.49 9.70
CA GLU A 5 -7.68 -21.08 8.77
C GLU A 5 -6.47 -22.03 8.80
N VAL A 6 -6.01 -22.44 10.00
CA VAL A 6 -4.87 -23.35 10.13
C VAL A 6 -5.19 -24.75 9.61
N ILE A 7 -6.40 -25.27 9.88
CA ILE A 7 -6.83 -26.57 9.34
C ILE A 7 -6.92 -26.54 7.81
N ASP A 8 -7.43 -25.44 7.26
CA ASP A 8 -7.52 -25.24 5.81
C ASP A 8 -6.11 -25.17 5.20
N GLY A 9 -5.14 -24.52 5.87
CA GLY A 9 -3.74 -24.50 5.46
C GLY A 9 -3.05 -25.88 5.51
N VAL A 10 -3.33 -26.70 6.54
CA VAL A 10 -2.86 -28.10 6.59
C VAL A 10 -3.47 -28.91 5.44
N THR A 11 -4.75 -28.73 5.17
CA THR A 11 -5.46 -29.43 4.09
C THR A 11 -4.89 -29.08 2.72
N LEU A 12 -4.58 -27.80 2.49
CA LEU A 12 -3.93 -27.33 1.27
C LEU A 12 -2.57 -28.02 1.04
N LEU A 13 -1.74 -28.17 2.07
CA LEU A 13 -0.44 -28.86 1.94
C LEU A 13 -0.55 -30.35 1.72
N ILE A 14 -1.63 -30.97 2.19
CA ILE A 14 -1.90 -32.39 1.92
C ILE A 14 -2.27 -32.57 0.44
N ASP A 15 -3.09 -31.67 -0.10
CA ASP A 15 -3.55 -31.72 -1.50
C ASP A 15 -2.48 -31.27 -2.50
N ASN A 16 -1.64 -30.31 -2.09
CA ASN A 16 -0.53 -29.80 -2.89
C ASN A 16 0.75 -29.67 -2.02
N PRO A 17 1.62 -30.70 -2.01
CA PRO A 17 2.86 -30.69 -1.23
C PRO A 17 3.87 -29.60 -1.64
N GLU A 18 3.78 -29.09 -2.88
CA GLU A 18 4.65 -28.06 -3.43
C GLU A 18 4.07 -26.64 -3.22
N ALA A 19 3.01 -26.48 -2.42
CA ALA A 19 2.41 -25.19 -2.15
C ALA A 19 3.42 -24.24 -1.49
N THR A 20 3.41 -22.99 -1.97
CA THR A 20 4.31 -21.94 -1.50
C THR A 20 3.77 -21.27 -0.23
N ILE A 21 4.58 -20.44 0.41
CA ILE A 21 4.14 -19.65 1.57
C ILE A 21 3.04 -18.67 1.15
N GLU A 22 3.14 -18.14 -0.06
CA GLU A 22 2.17 -17.24 -0.68
C GLU A 22 0.81 -17.92 -0.87
N ASP A 23 0.79 -19.19 -1.30
CA ASP A 23 -0.43 -19.99 -1.38
C ASP A 23 -1.04 -20.22 0.01
N LEU A 24 -0.20 -20.51 1.01
CA LEU A 24 -0.65 -20.68 2.40
C LEU A 24 -1.23 -19.39 2.98
N MET A 25 -0.70 -18.23 2.60
CA MET A 25 -1.19 -16.92 3.06
C MET A 25 -2.58 -16.58 2.51
N GLN A 26 -3.03 -17.20 1.42
CA GLN A 26 -4.40 -17.03 0.92
C GLN A 26 -5.43 -17.67 1.87
N VAL A 27 -5.02 -18.67 2.64
CA VAL A 27 -5.88 -19.45 3.54
C VAL A 27 -5.63 -19.07 5.00
N VAL A 28 -4.37 -18.94 5.39
CA VAL A 28 -3.92 -18.46 6.70
C VAL A 28 -3.63 -16.97 6.58
N THR A 29 -4.67 -16.16 6.76
CA THR A 29 -4.61 -14.71 6.50
C THR A 29 -3.67 -13.97 7.45
N GLY A 30 -3.53 -14.46 8.68
CA GLY A 30 -2.68 -13.83 9.68
C GLY A 30 -2.95 -14.30 11.11
N PRO A 31 -2.20 -13.79 12.09
CA PRO A 31 -2.48 -14.01 13.50
C PRO A 31 -3.91 -13.57 13.85
N ASP A 32 -4.58 -14.36 14.68
CA ASP A 32 -5.89 -14.04 15.26
C ASP A 32 -5.68 -14.01 16.77
N PHE A 33 -5.87 -12.84 17.37
CA PHE A 33 -5.61 -12.58 18.78
C PHE A 33 -6.90 -12.73 19.59
N PRO A 34 -6.83 -13.34 20.79
CA PRO A 34 -8.02 -13.53 21.63
C PRO A 34 -8.63 -12.21 22.12
N THR A 35 -7.84 -11.13 22.12
CA THR A 35 -8.26 -9.78 22.51
C THR A 35 -8.84 -8.96 21.35
N GLY A 36 -8.89 -9.48 20.12
CA GLY A 36 -9.33 -8.72 18.95
C GLY A 36 -8.27 -7.75 18.45
N GLY A 37 -8.66 -6.49 18.23
CA GLY A 37 -7.80 -5.45 17.67
C GLY A 37 -7.74 -5.47 16.14
N ILE A 38 -7.04 -4.47 15.61
CA ILE A 38 -6.83 -4.24 14.19
C ILE A 38 -5.34 -4.40 13.92
N ILE A 39 -4.97 -5.41 13.12
CA ILE A 39 -3.60 -5.51 12.59
C ILE A 39 -3.46 -4.46 11.49
N MET A 40 -2.44 -3.62 11.63
CA MET A 40 -2.07 -2.62 10.65
C MET A 40 -0.99 -3.22 9.74
N GLY A 41 -1.36 -3.56 8.50
CA GLY A 41 -0.37 -4.06 7.56
C GLY A 41 -0.32 -5.58 7.43
N THR A 42 0.08 -6.07 6.26
CA THR A 42 0.39 -7.49 6.00
C THR A 42 1.90 -7.76 5.90
N SER A 43 2.71 -6.73 5.67
CA SER A 43 4.17 -6.85 5.54
C SER A 43 4.83 -7.59 6.72
N GLY A 44 4.47 -7.24 7.96
CA GLY A 44 4.96 -7.91 9.17
C GLY A 44 4.50 -9.35 9.32
N ILE A 45 3.31 -9.69 8.79
CA ILE A 45 2.79 -11.06 8.74
C ILE A 45 3.60 -11.89 7.73
N ARG A 46 3.80 -11.33 6.53
CA ARG A 46 4.59 -11.96 5.46
C ARG A 46 6.01 -12.27 5.91
N GLU A 47 6.69 -11.30 6.53
CA GLU A 47 8.04 -11.48 7.08
C GLU A 47 8.07 -12.61 8.13
N ALA A 48 7.08 -12.63 9.04
CA ALA A 48 6.97 -13.66 10.07
C ALA A 48 6.76 -15.05 9.48
N TYR A 49 5.93 -15.18 8.45
CA TYR A 49 5.63 -16.46 7.82
C TYR A 49 6.73 -16.97 6.90
N GLN A 50 7.52 -16.08 6.29
CA GLN A 50 8.65 -16.45 5.43
C GLN A 50 9.91 -16.78 6.23
N THR A 51 10.23 -15.99 7.24
CA THR A 51 11.51 -16.09 7.97
C THR A 51 11.39 -16.67 9.38
N GLY A 52 10.16 -16.79 9.90
CA GLY A 52 9.88 -17.11 11.30
C GLY A 52 10.02 -15.93 12.25
N ARG A 53 10.37 -14.73 11.77
CA ARG A 53 10.44 -13.49 12.56
C ARG A 53 9.74 -12.35 11.85
N GLY A 54 9.00 -11.54 12.58
CA GLY A 54 8.35 -10.38 11.97
C GLY A 54 7.76 -9.45 13.00
N ARG A 55 7.60 -8.19 12.62
CA ARG A 55 7.03 -7.15 13.48
C ARG A 55 5.61 -6.81 13.02
N ILE A 56 4.61 -7.23 13.79
CA ILE A 56 3.20 -7.02 13.47
C ILE A 56 2.66 -5.89 14.35
N VAL A 57 2.19 -4.80 13.73
CA VAL A 57 1.62 -3.67 14.47
C VAL A 57 0.14 -3.93 14.70
N VAL A 58 -0.29 -3.85 15.96
CA VAL A 58 -1.68 -4.07 16.37
C VAL A 58 -2.20 -2.80 17.04
N ARG A 59 -3.38 -2.37 16.62
CA ARG A 59 -4.08 -1.18 17.08
C ARG A 59 -5.39 -1.57 17.78
N SER A 60 -5.78 -0.79 18.77
CA SER A 60 -7.08 -0.91 19.42
C SER A 60 -8.20 -0.44 18.50
N ARG A 61 -9.33 -1.14 18.48
CA ARG A 61 -10.58 -0.66 17.89
C ARG A 61 -11.16 0.44 18.75
N VAL A 62 -11.45 1.57 18.12
CA VAL A 62 -12.00 2.75 18.77
C VAL A 62 -13.18 3.30 18.01
N GLU A 63 -14.09 3.95 18.74
CA GLU A 63 -15.23 4.66 18.19
C GLU A 63 -15.24 6.10 18.71
N ILE A 64 -15.59 7.05 17.85
CA ILE A 64 -15.72 8.46 18.22
C ILE A 64 -17.21 8.79 18.29
N GLU A 65 -17.66 9.14 19.50
CA GLU A 65 -19.06 9.47 19.73
C GLU A 65 -19.24 10.97 20.07
N PRO A 66 -20.30 11.62 19.56
CA PRO A 66 -20.67 12.97 19.97
C PRO A 66 -21.30 12.98 21.37
N MET A 67 -20.97 13.99 22.16
CA MET A 67 -21.56 14.28 23.47
C MET A 67 -22.35 15.60 23.46
N LYS A 68 -23.13 15.82 24.53
CA LYS A 68 -23.82 17.09 24.78
C LYS A 68 -22.82 18.26 24.87
N SER A 69 -23.26 19.45 24.46
CA SER A 69 -22.45 20.69 24.42
C SER A 69 -21.27 20.67 23.43
N ASN A 70 -21.44 20.04 22.26
CA ASN A 70 -20.45 20.01 21.17
C ASN A 70 -19.09 19.44 21.59
N ARG A 71 -19.09 18.47 22.53
CA ARG A 71 -17.90 17.72 22.92
C ARG A 71 -17.91 16.36 22.23
N GLN A 72 -16.75 15.73 22.11
CA GLN A 72 -16.61 14.37 21.59
C GLN A 72 -15.94 13.48 22.64
N ARG A 73 -16.17 12.17 22.55
CA ARG A 73 -15.48 11.15 23.34
C ARG A 73 -14.92 10.06 22.44
N ILE A 74 -13.77 9.52 22.81
CA ILE A 74 -13.18 8.33 22.19
C ILE A 74 -13.47 7.15 23.10
N ILE A 75 -14.06 6.09 22.55
CA ILE A 75 -14.35 4.84 23.25
C ILE A 75 -13.42 3.78 22.70
N VAL A 76 -12.66 3.15 23.58
CA VAL A 76 -11.77 2.03 23.24
C VAL A 76 -12.49 0.72 23.59
N ASN A 77 -12.71 -0.11 22.58
CA ASN A 77 -13.52 -1.34 22.68
C ASN A 77 -12.67 -2.61 22.86
N ASP A 78 -11.40 -2.58 22.47
CA ASP A 78 -10.45 -3.68 22.68
C ASP A 78 -9.04 -3.14 22.92
N LEU A 79 -8.09 -4.04 23.21
CA LEU A 79 -6.69 -3.69 23.43
C LEU A 79 -5.77 -4.64 22.66
N PRO A 80 -4.56 -4.18 22.26
CA PRO A 80 -3.57 -5.06 21.67
C PRO A 80 -3.21 -6.20 22.62
N TYR A 81 -2.83 -7.33 22.04
CA TYR A 81 -2.54 -8.54 22.80
C TYR A 81 -1.43 -8.31 23.84
N MET A 82 -1.61 -8.86 25.05
CA MET A 82 -0.73 -8.68 26.22
C MET A 82 -0.67 -7.27 26.84
N VAL A 83 -1.46 -6.30 26.37
CA VAL A 83 -1.52 -4.97 26.99
C VAL A 83 -2.37 -5.01 28.27
N ASN A 84 -1.83 -4.46 29.35
CA ASN A 84 -2.55 -4.36 30.62
C ASN A 84 -3.38 -3.06 30.67
N LYS A 85 -4.71 -3.20 30.79
CA LYS A 85 -5.65 -2.08 30.82
C LYS A 85 -5.35 -1.03 31.90
N ALA A 86 -5.09 -1.45 33.13
CA ALA A 86 -4.85 -0.53 34.24
C ALA A 86 -3.57 0.30 34.03
N ARG A 87 -2.49 -0.35 33.56
CA ARG A 87 -1.23 0.34 33.22
C ARG A 87 -1.39 1.31 32.06
N LEU A 88 -2.20 0.96 31.06
CA LEU A 88 -2.48 1.86 29.93
C LEU A 88 -3.19 3.13 30.39
N ILE A 89 -4.22 3.00 31.24
CA ILE A 89 -4.97 4.13 31.80
C ILE A 89 -4.04 5.01 32.65
N GLU A 90 -3.22 4.42 33.51
CA GLU A 90 -2.23 5.13 34.31
C GLU A 90 -1.25 5.92 33.43
N ARG A 91 -0.78 5.30 32.34
CA ARG A 91 0.13 5.94 31.38
C ARG A 91 -0.53 7.11 30.64
N ILE A 92 -1.79 6.97 30.23
CA ILE A 92 -2.53 8.08 29.60
C ILE A 92 -2.67 9.23 30.60
N ALA A 93 -3.05 8.96 31.85
CA ALA A 93 -3.18 9.97 32.89
C ALA A 93 -1.85 10.69 33.18
N GLU A 94 -0.72 9.96 33.19
CA GLU A 94 0.62 10.54 33.34
C GLU A 94 0.97 11.49 32.17
N LEU A 95 0.68 11.09 30.92
CA LEU A 95 0.96 11.89 29.73
C LEU A 95 0.12 13.18 29.68
N VAL A 96 -1.14 13.12 30.15
CA VAL A 96 -2.01 14.29 30.29
C VAL A 96 -1.48 15.23 31.38
N LYS A 97 -1.09 14.69 32.54
CA LYS A 97 -0.54 15.48 33.66
C LYS A 97 0.75 16.20 33.26
N ASN A 98 1.59 15.55 32.47
CA ASN A 98 2.86 16.09 31.98
C ASN A 98 2.72 17.00 30.73
N LYS A 99 1.48 17.31 30.31
CA LYS A 99 1.17 18.11 29.10
C LYS A 99 1.80 17.58 27.80
N LYS A 100 2.05 16.27 27.72
CA LYS A 100 2.48 15.62 26.47
C LYS A 100 1.30 15.25 25.57
N LEU A 101 0.14 14.97 26.18
CA LEU A 101 -1.14 14.81 25.50
C LEU A 101 -2.06 15.96 25.93
N GLU A 102 -2.49 16.77 24.96
CA GLU A 102 -3.45 17.84 25.17
C GLU A 102 -4.81 17.47 24.59
N GLY A 103 -5.86 18.23 24.94
CA GLY A 103 -7.21 17.99 24.42
C GLY A 103 -8.03 16.93 25.15
N ILE A 104 -7.47 16.19 26.11
CA ILE A 104 -8.20 15.27 26.99
C ILE A 104 -8.71 16.04 28.22
N SER A 105 -9.99 15.87 28.54
CA SER A 105 -10.67 16.47 29.70
C SER A 105 -10.83 15.48 30.84
N ASP A 106 -11.19 14.24 30.55
CA ASP A 106 -11.44 13.19 31.54
C ASP A 106 -11.13 11.81 30.95
N LEU A 107 -10.85 10.83 31.83
CA LEU A 107 -10.51 9.45 31.48
C LEU A 107 -11.18 8.50 32.47
N ARG A 108 -12.04 7.61 31.97
CA ARG A 108 -12.79 6.64 32.80
C ARG A 108 -12.72 5.23 32.24
N ASP A 109 -12.70 4.25 33.13
CA ASP A 109 -12.89 2.83 32.81
C ASP A 109 -14.35 2.47 33.10
N GLU A 110 -15.12 2.23 32.03
CA GLU A 110 -16.53 1.83 32.09
C GLU A 110 -16.71 0.34 31.74
N SER A 111 -15.64 -0.46 31.83
CA SER A 111 -15.73 -1.90 31.59
C SER A 111 -16.62 -2.62 32.59
N ASP A 112 -17.41 -3.56 32.09
CA ASP A 112 -18.26 -4.43 32.88
C ASP A 112 -18.20 -5.89 32.40
N ARG A 113 -19.22 -6.68 32.75
CA ARG A 113 -19.30 -8.10 32.36
C ARG A 113 -19.71 -8.31 30.90
N SER A 114 -20.38 -7.33 30.31
CA SER A 114 -20.87 -7.32 28.93
C SER A 114 -19.83 -6.71 27.98
N ASP A 115 -19.15 -5.65 28.42
CA ASP A 115 -18.08 -4.95 27.71
C ASP A 115 -16.74 -5.10 28.47
N PRO A 116 -15.95 -6.15 28.19
CA PRO A 116 -14.72 -6.44 28.93
C PRO A 116 -13.68 -5.30 28.88
N VAL A 117 -13.70 -4.52 27.79
CA VAL A 117 -12.87 -3.33 27.58
C VAL A 117 -13.78 -2.21 27.09
N ARG A 118 -13.93 -1.17 27.91
CA ARG A 118 -14.65 0.06 27.57
C ARG A 118 -13.98 1.24 28.25
N ILE A 119 -12.94 1.78 27.62
CA ILE A 119 -12.22 2.95 28.14
C ILE A 119 -12.79 4.19 27.48
N VAL A 120 -13.31 5.12 28.28
CA VAL A 120 -13.92 6.36 27.81
C VAL A 120 -12.96 7.52 28.03
N ILE A 121 -12.56 8.15 26.93
CA ILE A 121 -11.68 9.31 26.92
C ILE A 121 -12.51 10.52 26.47
N GLU A 122 -12.84 11.41 27.41
CA GLU A 122 -13.59 12.62 27.08
C GLU A 122 -12.65 13.72 26.60
N LEU A 123 -13.03 14.41 25.53
CA LEU A 123 -12.24 15.49 24.95
C LEU A 123 -12.71 16.87 25.43
N LYS A 124 -11.83 17.87 25.32
CA LYS A 124 -12.15 19.29 25.48
C LYS A 124 -12.98 19.79 24.29
N ARG A 125 -13.68 20.92 24.44
CA ARG A 125 -14.62 21.46 23.42
C ARG A 125 -13.96 21.84 22.09
N ASP A 126 -12.69 22.19 22.14
CA ASP A 126 -11.87 22.71 21.05
C ASP A 126 -10.90 21.66 20.47
N ALA A 127 -10.89 20.45 21.02
CA ALA A 127 -9.99 19.39 20.61
C ALA A 127 -10.55 18.56 19.44
N ASN A 128 -9.75 18.34 18.40
CA ASN A 128 -10.09 17.45 17.30
C ASN A 128 -9.86 15.97 17.71
N ALA A 129 -10.91 15.16 17.70
CA ALA A 129 -10.84 13.76 18.13
C ALA A 129 -9.83 12.91 17.36
N ASN A 130 -9.71 13.10 16.04
CA ASN A 130 -8.77 12.33 15.21
C ASN A 130 -7.31 12.68 15.54
N VAL A 131 -7.03 13.96 15.82
CA VAL A 131 -5.68 14.40 16.20
C VAL A 131 -5.28 13.81 17.55
N VAL A 132 -6.17 13.88 18.55
CA VAL A 132 -5.92 13.29 19.88
C VAL A 132 -5.77 11.78 19.78
N LEU A 133 -6.61 11.11 18.97
CA LEU A 133 -6.52 9.67 18.74
C LEU A 133 -5.17 9.27 18.12
N ASN A 134 -4.69 9.99 17.11
CA ASN A 134 -3.39 9.74 16.51
C ASN A 134 -2.24 9.95 17.51
N GLN A 135 -2.34 10.96 18.38
CA GLN A 135 -1.37 11.16 19.46
C GLN A 135 -1.42 10.03 20.49
N LEU A 136 -2.61 9.51 20.80
CA LEU A 136 -2.80 8.36 21.68
C LEU A 136 -2.14 7.11 21.10
N TYR A 137 -2.36 6.79 19.83
CA TYR A 137 -1.68 5.66 19.16
C TYR A 137 -0.15 5.81 19.16
N LYS A 138 0.36 7.03 18.95
CA LYS A 138 1.81 7.26 18.89
C LYS A 138 2.52 7.15 20.24
N ASN A 139 1.84 7.52 21.33
CA ASN A 139 2.48 7.71 22.65
C ASN A 139 2.05 6.69 23.71
N THR A 140 1.14 5.78 23.39
CA THR A 140 0.57 4.81 24.34
C THR A 140 0.49 3.42 23.71
N GLN A 141 0.23 2.39 24.51
CA GLN A 141 0.04 1.01 24.03
C GLN A 141 -1.36 0.76 23.45
N LEU A 142 -2.10 1.81 23.08
CA LEU A 142 -3.29 1.66 22.22
C LEU A 142 -2.90 1.19 20.82
N GLN A 143 -1.67 1.43 20.41
CA GLN A 143 -1.02 0.78 19.28
C GLN A 143 0.31 0.22 19.76
N ASP A 144 0.53 -1.08 19.60
CA ASP A 144 1.76 -1.74 20.03
C ASP A 144 2.27 -2.70 18.93
N ALA A 145 3.54 -3.06 18.99
CA ALA A 145 4.14 -4.00 18.05
C ALA A 145 4.30 -5.37 18.69
N PHE A 146 3.60 -6.36 18.14
CA PHE A 146 3.82 -7.77 18.44
C PHE A 146 4.98 -8.30 17.60
N ASN A 147 6.11 -8.60 18.25
CA ASN A 147 7.28 -9.16 17.59
C ASN A 147 7.16 -10.70 17.57
N ALA A 148 6.80 -11.27 16.43
CA ALA A 148 6.73 -12.70 16.22
C ALA A 148 8.15 -13.30 16.14
N ASN A 149 8.35 -14.42 16.83
CA ASN A 149 9.56 -15.25 16.76
C ASN A 149 9.16 -16.72 16.90
N MET A 150 9.05 -17.41 15.77
CA MET A 150 8.64 -18.82 15.65
C MET A 150 9.81 -19.75 15.94
N LEU A 151 10.24 -19.81 17.20
CA LEU A 151 11.28 -20.71 17.67
C LEU A 151 10.67 -22.02 18.17
N ALA A 152 11.10 -23.15 17.60
CA ALA A 152 10.62 -24.47 17.99
C ALA A 152 11.78 -25.47 18.13
N LEU A 153 11.51 -26.59 18.79
CA LEU A 153 12.42 -27.73 18.84
C LEU A 153 12.08 -28.66 17.67
N VAL A 154 13.00 -28.79 16.72
CA VAL A 154 12.84 -29.65 15.54
C VAL A 154 13.83 -30.81 15.59
N PRO A 155 13.44 -32.01 15.09
CA PRO A 155 14.36 -33.14 15.03
C PRO A 155 15.45 -32.92 13.97
N ASP A 156 16.71 -33.17 14.33
CA ASP A 156 17.86 -33.26 13.42
C ASP A 156 17.83 -34.57 12.61
N GLU A 157 18.73 -34.72 11.65
CA GLU A 157 18.90 -35.94 10.83
C GLU A 157 19.18 -37.20 11.68
N HIS A 158 19.57 -37.03 12.94
CA HIS A 158 19.86 -38.09 13.90
C HIS A 158 18.76 -38.28 14.95
N GLY A 159 17.60 -37.61 14.80
CA GLY A 159 16.45 -37.72 15.70
C GLY A 159 16.58 -37.00 17.04
N ARG A 160 17.57 -36.11 17.21
CA ARG A 160 17.73 -35.24 18.39
C ARG A 160 17.04 -33.90 18.15
N TYR A 161 16.44 -33.33 19.18
CA TYR A 161 15.74 -32.05 19.06
C TYR A 161 16.68 -30.87 19.24
N GLU A 162 16.70 -29.96 18.29
CA GLU A 162 17.46 -28.71 18.33
C GLU A 162 16.56 -27.47 18.18
N PRO A 163 16.91 -26.33 18.83
CA PRO A 163 16.15 -25.10 18.69
C PRO A 163 16.42 -24.45 17.33
N LYS A 164 15.39 -24.36 16.49
CA LYS A 164 15.44 -23.74 15.16
C LYS A 164 14.32 -22.71 15.02
N VAL A 165 14.63 -21.57 14.40
CA VAL A 165 13.60 -20.65 13.93
C VAL A 165 12.99 -21.27 12.68
N ILE A 166 11.69 -21.49 12.71
CA ILE A 166 10.96 -22.11 11.62
C ILE A 166 9.95 -21.16 11.01
N ASN A 167 9.67 -21.33 9.73
CA ASN A 167 8.66 -20.57 9.01
C ASN A 167 7.28 -21.26 9.08
N LEU A 168 6.24 -20.67 8.48
CA LEU A 168 4.88 -21.23 8.54
C LEU A 168 4.80 -22.60 7.84
N LEU A 169 5.43 -22.72 6.68
CA LEU A 169 5.44 -23.94 5.88
C LEU A 169 6.10 -25.10 6.65
N GLU A 170 7.29 -24.89 7.20
CA GLU A 170 8.03 -25.87 8.01
C GLU A 170 7.19 -26.31 9.23
N ALA A 171 6.50 -25.38 9.90
CA ALA A 171 5.66 -25.70 11.05
C ALA A 171 4.52 -26.66 10.69
N LEU A 172 3.82 -26.41 9.57
CA LEU A 172 2.73 -27.27 9.11
C LEU A 172 3.24 -28.61 8.58
N GLN A 173 4.39 -28.63 7.89
CA GLN A 173 5.04 -29.87 7.44
C GLN A 173 5.43 -30.77 8.62
N HIS A 174 6.02 -30.20 9.68
CA HIS A 174 6.34 -30.94 10.89
C HIS A 174 5.08 -31.47 11.59
N TYR A 175 3.99 -30.70 11.61
CA TYR A 175 2.71 -31.15 12.14
C TYR A 175 2.16 -32.36 11.35
N ILE A 176 2.14 -32.28 10.02
CA ILE A 176 1.68 -33.38 9.15
C ILE A 176 2.55 -34.62 9.37
N ALA A 177 3.88 -34.47 9.40
CA ALA A 177 4.81 -35.59 9.65
C ALA A 177 4.55 -36.26 11.00
N HIS A 178 4.27 -35.47 12.05
CA HIS A 178 3.90 -36.00 13.35
C HIS A 178 2.57 -36.77 13.30
N GLN A 179 1.54 -36.21 12.65
CA GLN A 179 0.24 -36.88 12.50
C GLN A 179 0.36 -38.21 11.75
N LYS A 180 1.20 -38.28 10.71
CA LYS A 180 1.49 -39.55 10.01
C LYS A 180 2.01 -40.62 10.98
N VAL A 181 2.95 -40.27 11.86
CA VAL A 181 3.50 -41.22 12.85
C VAL A 181 2.44 -41.65 13.86
N VAL A 182 1.65 -40.72 14.39
CA VAL A 182 0.60 -41.00 15.38
C VAL A 182 -0.46 -41.92 14.79
N ILE A 183 -0.96 -41.62 13.60
CA ILE A 183 -1.99 -42.42 12.94
C ILE A 183 -1.44 -43.79 12.56
N ARG A 184 -0.22 -43.90 12.01
CA ARG A 184 0.39 -45.23 11.74
C ARG A 184 0.46 -46.08 13.00
N ARG A 185 0.92 -45.52 14.13
CA ARG A 185 1.02 -46.25 15.40
C ARG A 185 -0.35 -46.68 15.93
N ARG A 186 -1.34 -45.78 15.88
CA ARG A 186 -2.72 -46.07 16.30
C ARG A 186 -3.33 -47.18 15.44
N THR A 187 -3.23 -47.06 14.11
CA THR A 187 -3.76 -48.05 13.17
C THR A 187 -3.06 -49.40 13.31
N LEU A 188 -1.75 -49.44 13.55
CA LEU A 188 -1.02 -50.69 13.82
C LEU A 188 -1.51 -51.37 15.10
N PHE A 189 -1.70 -50.61 16.17
CA PHE A 189 -2.24 -51.13 17.42
C PHE A 189 -3.66 -51.70 17.25
N ASP A 190 -4.52 -50.97 16.53
CA ASP A 190 -5.89 -51.43 16.25
C ASP A 190 -5.91 -52.65 15.32
N LEU A 191 -4.98 -52.73 14.35
CA LEU A 191 -4.78 -53.90 13.50
C LEU A 191 -4.38 -55.13 14.32
N GLU A 192 -3.33 -55.04 15.14
CA GLU A 192 -2.88 -56.15 15.99
C GLU A 192 -4.00 -56.65 16.92
N LYS A 193 -4.79 -55.72 17.47
CA LYS A 193 -5.95 -56.06 18.31
C LYS A 193 -7.06 -56.74 17.52
N ALA A 194 -7.36 -56.26 16.31
CA ALA A 194 -8.36 -56.85 15.44
C ALA A 194 -7.95 -58.24 14.95
N GLU A 195 -6.69 -58.44 14.56
CA GLU A 195 -6.13 -59.73 14.15
C GLU A 195 -6.13 -60.73 15.31
N ALA A 196 -5.70 -60.31 16.50
CA ALA A 196 -5.76 -61.16 17.70
C ALA A 196 -7.20 -61.57 18.03
N ARG A 197 -8.17 -60.66 17.85
CA ARG A 197 -9.59 -60.98 18.06
C ARG A 197 -10.13 -61.91 16.99
N LYS A 198 -9.85 -61.65 15.71
CA LYS A 198 -10.24 -62.48 14.58
C LYS A 198 -9.72 -63.91 14.74
N HIS A 199 -8.46 -64.07 15.16
CA HIS A 199 -7.87 -65.38 15.45
C HIS A 199 -8.69 -66.19 16.46
N ILE A 200 -9.20 -65.56 17.52
CA ILE A 200 -10.10 -66.24 18.47
C ILE A 200 -11.45 -66.57 17.84
N VAL A 201 -12.04 -65.62 17.10
CA VAL A 201 -13.33 -65.80 16.44
C VAL A 201 -13.28 -66.95 15.42
N ASP A 202 -12.20 -67.08 14.64
CA ASP A 202 -11.98 -68.18 13.70
C ASP A 202 -11.95 -69.55 14.41
N GLY A 203 -11.27 -69.63 15.55
CA GLY A 203 -11.26 -70.84 16.37
C GLY A 203 -12.65 -71.20 16.90
N LEU A 204 -13.42 -70.20 17.35
CA LEU A 204 -14.79 -70.39 17.83
C LEU A 204 -15.75 -70.81 16.70
N ARG A 205 -15.63 -70.24 15.50
CA ARG A 205 -16.44 -70.63 14.32
C ARG A 205 -16.23 -72.10 13.98
N MET A 206 -14.97 -72.51 13.84
CA MET A 206 -14.61 -73.90 13.55
C MET A 206 -15.08 -74.84 14.67
N ALA A 207 -14.95 -74.43 15.94
CA ALA A 207 -15.42 -75.23 17.07
C ALA A 207 -16.94 -75.40 17.09
N ILE A 208 -17.71 -74.37 16.70
CA ILE A 208 -19.18 -74.43 16.60
C ILE A 208 -19.60 -75.33 15.44
N ASP A 209 -18.90 -75.29 14.31
CA ASP A 209 -19.18 -76.15 13.15
C ASP A 209 -18.96 -77.64 13.44
N HIS A 210 -18.04 -77.96 14.36
CA HIS A 210 -17.70 -79.32 14.80
C HIS A 210 -18.06 -79.60 16.28
N ILE A 211 -19.15 -79.00 16.77
CA ILE A 211 -19.45 -78.93 18.21
C ILE A 211 -19.59 -80.30 18.90
N ASP A 212 -20.18 -81.30 18.23
CA ASP A 212 -20.37 -82.62 18.82
C ASP A 212 -19.03 -83.32 19.12
N GLU A 213 -18.06 -83.17 18.23
CA GLU A 213 -16.72 -83.72 18.38
C GLU A 213 -15.92 -82.96 19.46
N VAL A 214 -16.04 -81.63 19.50
CA VAL A 214 -15.45 -80.79 20.54
C VAL A 214 -15.99 -81.17 21.93
N ILE A 215 -17.31 -81.34 22.07
CA ILE A 215 -17.94 -81.78 23.33
C ILE A 215 -17.48 -83.18 23.72
N ALA A 216 -17.36 -84.10 22.76
CA ALA A 216 -16.87 -85.45 23.02
C ALA A 216 -15.43 -85.45 23.57
N ILE A 217 -14.55 -84.62 23.00
CA ILE A 217 -13.16 -84.46 23.46
C ILE A 217 -13.12 -83.86 24.86
N ILE A 218 -13.89 -82.80 25.13
CA ILE A 218 -13.93 -82.16 26.45
C ILE A 218 -14.47 -83.13 27.51
N ARG A 219 -15.59 -83.81 27.22
CA ARG A 219 -16.24 -84.73 28.17
C ARG A 219 -15.42 -85.99 28.48
N SER A 220 -14.58 -86.43 27.55
CA SER A 220 -13.68 -87.58 27.74
C SER A 220 -12.31 -87.22 28.34
N SER A 221 -12.04 -85.93 28.57
CA SER A 221 -10.80 -85.45 29.16
C SER A 221 -10.96 -85.23 30.66
N ARG A 222 -9.96 -85.62 31.46
CA ARG A 222 -10.03 -85.55 32.94
C ARG A 222 -9.75 -84.16 33.50
N THR A 223 -9.01 -83.33 32.77
CA THR A 223 -8.66 -81.96 33.15
C THR A 223 -8.78 -81.05 31.93
N GLU A 224 -8.93 -79.75 32.17
CA GLU A 224 -8.97 -78.71 31.14
C GLU A 224 -7.71 -78.69 30.29
N GLU A 225 -6.53 -78.86 30.90
CA GLU A 225 -5.25 -78.91 30.19
C GLU A 225 -5.17 -80.07 29.18
N ILE A 226 -5.70 -81.24 29.55
CA ILE A 226 -5.78 -82.41 28.64
C ILE A 226 -6.76 -82.14 27.50
N ALA A 227 -7.90 -81.50 27.79
CA ALA A 227 -8.89 -81.13 26.78
C ALA A 227 -8.29 -80.15 25.76
N LYS A 228 -7.57 -79.12 26.23
CA LYS A 228 -6.87 -78.15 25.37
C LYS A 228 -5.87 -78.83 24.45
N ASN A 229 -4.95 -79.63 24.98
CA ASN A 229 -3.93 -80.29 24.17
C ASN A 229 -4.54 -81.20 23.08
N ARG A 230 -5.61 -81.94 23.41
CA ARG A 230 -6.33 -82.76 22.43
C ARG A 230 -7.05 -81.95 21.36
N LEU A 231 -7.66 -80.83 21.73
CA LEU A 231 -8.29 -79.90 20.78
C LEU A 231 -7.24 -79.29 19.84
N MET A 232 -6.06 -78.95 20.36
CA MET A 232 -4.93 -78.44 19.56
C MET A 232 -4.41 -79.51 18.58
N GLU A 233 -4.19 -80.75 19.04
CA GLU A 233 -3.72 -81.85 18.19
C GLU A 233 -4.73 -82.22 17.09
N ARG A 234 -6.03 -82.21 17.41
CA ARG A 234 -7.08 -82.66 16.50
C ARG A 234 -7.45 -81.62 15.43
N PHE A 235 -7.63 -80.37 15.84
CA PHE A 235 -8.15 -79.30 14.98
C PHE A 235 -7.09 -78.27 14.61
N GLY A 236 -5.86 -78.39 15.12
CA GLY A 236 -4.79 -77.43 14.87
C GLY A 236 -4.99 -76.10 15.58
N PHE A 237 -5.83 -76.03 16.62
CA PHE A 237 -6.04 -74.81 17.38
C PHE A 237 -4.76 -74.36 18.10
N THR A 238 -4.57 -73.06 18.23
CA THR A 238 -3.55 -72.48 19.11
C THR A 238 -3.98 -72.59 20.58
N ASP A 239 -3.03 -72.50 21.50
CA ASP A 239 -3.32 -72.53 22.95
C ASP A 239 -4.37 -71.48 23.37
N LYS A 240 -4.27 -70.26 22.82
CA LYS A 240 -5.25 -69.18 23.08
C LYS A 240 -6.65 -69.53 22.57
N GLN A 241 -6.78 -70.09 21.36
CA GLN A 241 -8.07 -70.51 20.82
C GLN A 241 -8.65 -71.67 21.64
N ALA A 242 -7.84 -72.68 21.94
CA ALA A 242 -8.27 -73.84 22.73
C ALA A 242 -8.76 -73.43 24.12
N GLN A 243 -8.06 -72.49 24.78
CA GLN A 243 -8.50 -71.91 26.05
C GLN A 243 -9.89 -71.27 25.91
N HIS A 244 -10.06 -70.38 24.92
CA HIS A 244 -11.34 -69.72 24.67
C HIS A 244 -12.49 -70.68 24.32
N ILE A 245 -12.20 -71.79 23.65
CA ILE A 245 -13.18 -72.84 23.32
C ILE A 245 -13.63 -73.58 24.59
N VAL A 246 -12.70 -73.93 25.48
CA VAL A 246 -13.05 -74.61 26.73
C VAL A 246 -13.82 -73.69 27.68
N ASP A 247 -13.48 -72.39 27.70
CA ASP A 247 -14.17 -71.36 28.48
C ASP A 247 -15.55 -70.96 27.91
N MET A 248 -15.93 -71.51 26.76
CA MET A 248 -17.18 -71.17 26.08
C MET A 248 -18.41 -71.63 26.88
N ARG A 249 -19.37 -70.73 27.05
CA ARG A 249 -20.66 -71.05 27.69
C ARG A 249 -21.62 -71.72 26.71
N LEU A 250 -22.36 -72.74 27.14
CA LEU A 250 -23.33 -73.48 26.31
C LEU A 250 -24.36 -72.59 25.58
N GLY A 251 -24.75 -71.45 26.17
CA GLY A 251 -25.66 -70.48 25.53
C GLY A 251 -25.14 -69.86 24.24
N ARG A 252 -23.82 -69.88 24.00
CA ARG A 252 -23.18 -69.40 22.75
C ARG A 252 -23.49 -70.28 21.53
N LEU A 253 -24.06 -71.46 21.75
CA LEU A 253 -24.43 -72.41 20.68
C LEU A 253 -25.81 -72.11 20.07
N THR A 254 -26.54 -71.13 20.60
CA THR A 254 -27.84 -70.73 20.03
C THR A 254 -27.65 -70.09 18.66
N GLY A 255 -28.64 -70.24 17.76
CA GLY A 255 -28.55 -69.69 16.40
C GLY A 255 -28.26 -68.18 16.36
N LEU A 256 -28.90 -67.41 17.26
CA LEU A 256 -28.66 -65.97 17.38
C LEU A 256 -27.22 -65.61 17.78
N GLU A 257 -26.59 -66.41 18.64
CA GLU A 257 -25.19 -66.17 19.04
C GLU A 257 -24.21 -66.55 17.92
N ARG A 258 -24.53 -67.58 17.13
CA ARG A 258 -23.79 -67.91 15.91
C ARG A 258 -23.87 -66.78 14.88
N ASP A 259 -25.06 -66.24 14.64
CA ASP A 259 -25.25 -65.11 13.71
C ASP A 259 -24.50 -63.86 14.18
N LYS A 260 -24.47 -63.57 15.48
CA LYS A 260 -23.68 -62.47 16.04
C LYS A 260 -22.18 -62.67 15.84
N LEU A 261 -21.71 -63.90 16.02
CA LEU A 261 -20.30 -64.24 15.87
C LEU A 261 -19.86 -64.19 14.41
N GLU A 262 -20.73 -64.58 13.48
CA GLU A 262 -20.50 -64.42 12.03
C GLU A 262 -20.46 -62.95 11.63
N LYS A 263 -21.37 -62.12 12.17
CA LYS A 263 -21.32 -60.66 11.97
C LYS A 263 -20.04 -60.06 12.53
N GLU A 264 -19.64 -60.44 13.74
CA GLU A 264 -18.37 -60.00 14.35
C GLU A 264 -17.17 -60.39 13.47
N TYR A 265 -17.17 -61.59 12.87
CA TYR A 265 -16.14 -62.02 11.95
C TYR A 265 -16.08 -61.16 10.68
N LEU A 266 -17.22 -60.87 10.06
CA LEU A 266 -17.29 -60.03 8.87
C LEU A 266 -16.82 -58.60 9.17
N ASP A 267 -17.31 -58.01 10.25
CA ASP A 267 -16.89 -56.67 10.71
C ASP A 267 -15.37 -56.61 10.98
N LEU A 268 -14.79 -57.67 11.56
CA LEU A 268 -13.35 -57.75 11.80
C LEU A 268 -12.57 -57.88 10.50
N CYS A 269 -13.05 -58.65 9.53
CA CYS A 269 -12.42 -58.75 8.21
C CYS A 269 -12.40 -57.39 7.51
N GLU A 270 -13.53 -56.68 7.48
CA GLU A 270 -13.62 -55.34 6.89
C GLU A 270 -12.68 -54.34 7.57
N LYS A 271 -12.62 -54.36 8.91
CA LYS A 271 -11.71 -53.48 9.68
C LYS A 271 -10.25 -53.78 9.41
N ILE A 272 -9.86 -55.05 9.39
CA ILE A 272 -8.47 -55.47 9.13
C ILE A 272 -8.06 -55.03 7.72
N GLU A 273 -8.90 -55.26 6.72
CA GLU A 273 -8.65 -54.83 5.34
C GLU A 273 -8.48 -53.30 5.26
N TYR A 274 -9.37 -52.55 5.93
CA TYR A 274 -9.25 -51.09 6.02
C TYR A 274 -7.95 -50.65 6.70
N TYR A 275 -7.59 -51.23 7.86
CA TYR A 275 -6.35 -50.87 8.56
C TYR A 275 -5.10 -51.20 7.74
N GLN A 276 -5.07 -52.36 7.07
CA GLN A 276 -3.99 -52.72 6.16
C GLN A 276 -3.87 -51.74 5.00
N LYS A 277 -5.01 -51.31 4.42
CA LYS A 277 -5.04 -50.28 3.37
C LYS A 277 -4.47 -48.95 3.85
N VAL A 278 -4.87 -48.48 5.03
CA VAL A 278 -4.36 -47.23 5.63
C VAL A 278 -2.85 -47.30 5.92
N LEU A 279 -2.32 -48.47 6.29
CA LEU A 279 -0.88 -48.63 6.56
C LEU A 279 -0.04 -48.75 5.29
N ALA A 280 -0.62 -49.31 4.22
CA ALA A 280 0.05 -49.56 2.94
C ALA A 280 0.09 -48.34 2.02
N ASP A 281 -0.99 -47.55 1.97
CA ASP A 281 -1.13 -46.39 1.09
C ASP A 281 -1.05 -45.08 1.86
N GLU A 282 -0.06 -44.25 1.51
CA GLU A 282 0.13 -42.95 2.14
C GLU A 282 -0.97 -41.94 1.79
N ALA A 283 -1.57 -42.02 0.59
CA ALA A 283 -2.67 -41.14 0.20
C ALA A 283 -3.91 -41.40 1.06
N VAL A 284 -4.24 -42.68 1.29
CA VAL A 284 -5.34 -43.08 2.17
C VAL A 284 -5.10 -42.61 3.60
N LEU A 285 -3.86 -42.69 4.08
CA LEU A 285 -3.51 -42.18 5.40
C LEU A 285 -3.70 -40.65 5.50
N LEU A 286 -3.30 -39.92 4.47
CA LEU A 286 -3.48 -38.47 4.38
C LEU A 286 -4.97 -38.09 4.35
N ASP A 287 -5.81 -38.85 3.66
CA ASP A 287 -7.26 -38.66 3.65
C ASP A 287 -7.85 -38.83 5.06
N VAL A 288 -7.39 -39.83 5.82
CA VAL A 288 -7.80 -40.01 7.23
C VAL A 288 -7.42 -38.79 8.07
N ILE A 289 -6.25 -38.20 7.86
CA ILE A 289 -5.84 -36.95 8.53
C ILE A 289 -6.82 -35.82 8.18
N LYS A 290 -7.15 -35.65 6.90
CA LYS A 290 -8.09 -34.63 6.43
C LYS A 290 -9.47 -34.80 7.06
N ASP A 291 -9.99 -36.03 7.08
CA ASP A 291 -11.31 -36.33 7.64
C ASP A 291 -11.38 -36.03 9.14
N GLU A 292 -10.33 -36.40 9.90
CA GLU A 292 -10.25 -36.10 11.34
C GLU A 292 -10.15 -34.58 11.60
N LEU A 293 -9.34 -33.87 10.81
CA LEU A 293 -9.23 -32.42 10.92
C LEU A 293 -10.53 -31.71 10.53
N ALA A 294 -11.24 -32.19 9.51
CA ALA A 294 -12.54 -31.65 9.12
C ALA A 294 -13.58 -31.81 10.23
N GLN A 295 -13.57 -32.94 10.94
CA GLN A 295 -14.44 -33.13 12.12
C GLN A 295 -14.10 -32.15 13.25
N ILE A 296 -12.81 -31.90 13.48
CA ILE A 296 -12.35 -30.91 14.47
C ILE A 296 -12.81 -29.51 14.08
N ARG A 297 -12.62 -29.12 12.81
CA ARG A 297 -13.06 -27.83 12.26
C ARG A 297 -14.56 -27.64 12.47
N ASN A 298 -15.39 -28.59 12.04
CA ASN A 298 -16.84 -28.50 12.14
C ASN A 298 -17.35 -28.40 13.59
N ARG A 299 -16.56 -28.89 14.56
CA ARG A 299 -16.95 -28.87 15.97
C ARG A 299 -16.43 -27.65 16.75
N TYR A 300 -15.29 -27.10 16.36
CA TYR A 300 -14.55 -26.13 17.20
C TYR A 300 -14.18 -24.83 16.48
N VAL A 301 -14.53 -24.65 15.21
CA VAL A 301 -14.28 -23.39 14.50
C VAL A 301 -15.07 -22.24 15.13
N ASP A 302 -14.40 -21.09 15.30
CA ASP A 302 -15.00 -19.82 15.66
C ASP A 302 -14.68 -18.74 14.61
N GLU A 303 -15.49 -17.69 14.59
CA GLU A 303 -15.25 -16.55 13.71
C GLU A 303 -13.97 -15.80 14.14
N ARG A 304 -13.26 -15.29 13.13
CA ARG A 304 -12.06 -14.47 13.33
C ARG A 304 -12.39 -13.22 14.14
N ARG A 305 -11.56 -12.92 15.15
CA ARG A 305 -11.79 -11.78 16.06
C ARG A 305 -10.98 -10.57 15.66
N THR A 306 -9.75 -10.79 15.22
CA THR A 306 -8.82 -9.73 14.80
C THR A 306 -9.10 -9.31 13.36
N GLU A 307 -9.25 -8.02 13.14
CA GLU A 307 -9.39 -7.43 11.81
C GLU A 307 -8.01 -7.12 11.22
N ILE A 308 -7.86 -7.24 9.90
CA ILE A 308 -6.63 -6.85 9.20
C ILE A 308 -7.01 -5.67 8.32
N GLU A 309 -6.48 -4.50 8.65
CA GLU A 309 -6.63 -3.30 7.83
C GLU A 309 -5.40 -3.16 6.95
N LEU A 310 -5.63 -3.16 5.63
CA LEU A 310 -4.59 -2.89 4.66
C LEU A 310 -4.13 -1.45 4.84
N THR A 311 -2.84 -1.28 5.03
CA THR A 311 -2.19 0.03 5.08
C THR A 311 -1.82 0.49 3.68
N GLU A 312 -1.54 1.77 3.52
CA GLU A 312 -1.00 2.31 2.26
C GLU A 312 0.27 1.55 1.80
N GLU A 313 1.03 0.95 2.72
CA GLU A 313 2.19 0.11 2.42
C GLU A 313 1.82 -1.27 1.82
N ASP A 314 0.59 -1.77 2.01
CA ASP A 314 0.08 -2.99 1.37
C ASP A 314 -0.62 -2.73 0.03
N ILE A 315 -1.21 -1.53 -0.12
CA ILE A 315 -1.75 -1.05 -1.40
C ILE A 315 -0.61 -0.69 -2.36
N ASP A 316 0.56 -0.34 -1.82
CA ASP A 316 1.82 -0.15 -2.54
C ASP A 316 2.50 -1.50 -2.94
N ASP A 317 1.79 -2.66 -2.97
CA ASP A 317 2.27 -3.83 -3.72
C ASP A 317 2.20 -3.48 -5.22
N GLU A 318 3.23 -2.78 -5.69
CA GLU A 318 3.40 -2.27 -7.06
C GLU A 318 3.13 -3.35 -8.12
N SER A 319 3.37 -4.63 -7.79
CA SER A 319 3.08 -5.78 -8.66
C SER A 319 1.60 -6.03 -8.95
N LEU A 320 0.67 -5.51 -8.14
CA LEU A 320 -0.78 -5.63 -8.37
C LEU A 320 -1.32 -4.50 -9.25
N ILE A 321 -0.56 -3.42 -9.42
CA ILE A 321 -0.96 -2.25 -10.20
C ILE A 321 -0.45 -2.42 -11.62
N GLN A 322 -1.33 -2.27 -12.61
CA GLN A 322 -0.94 -2.39 -14.00
C GLN A 322 -0.11 -1.15 -14.42
N GLU A 323 1.04 -1.40 -15.05
CA GLU A 323 1.87 -0.32 -15.58
C GLU A 323 1.24 0.24 -16.87
N GLU A 324 0.70 1.45 -16.77
CA GLU A 324 0.10 2.18 -17.89
C GLU A 324 0.66 3.60 -18.00
N ASP A 325 0.71 4.12 -19.22
CA ASP A 325 1.03 5.53 -19.49
C ASP A 325 -0.17 6.42 -19.12
N ILE A 326 0.10 7.45 -18.32
CA ILE A 326 -0.87 8.39 -17.79
C ILE A 326 -0.45 9.84 -18.08
N VAL A 327 -1.45 10.70 -18.21
CA VAL A 327 -1.28 12.15 -18.22
C VAL A 327 -1.60 12.67 -16.83
N VAL A 328 -0.64 13.33 -16.19
CA VAL A 328 -0.83 14.02 -14.93
C VAL A 328 -0.97 15.50 -15.21
N THR A 329 -2.04 16.09 -14.68
CA THR A 329 -2.30 17.53 -14.80
C THR A 329 -2.36 18.15 -13.42
N MET A 330 -1.63 19.25 -13.23
CA MET A 330 -1.71 20.10 -12.05
C MET A 330 -2.22 21.48 -12.44
N THR A 331 -3.24 21.97 -11.75
CA THR A 331 -3.80 23.30 -11.96
C THR A 331 -3.07 24.35 -11.16
N HIS A 332 -3.29 25.62 -11.50
CA HIS A 332 -2.69 26.75 -10.80
C HIS A 332 -3.11 26.84 -9.32
N PHE A 333 -4.36 26.49 -9.00
CA PHE A 333 -4.77 26.38 -7.59
C PHE A 333 -4.28 25.10 -6.90
N GLY A 334 -3.44 24.30 -7.56
CA GLY A 334 -2.82 23.12 -6.99
C GLY A 334 -3.75 21.91 -6.93
N TYR A 335 -4.74 21.80 -7.84
CA TYR A 335 -5.47 20.55 -8.02
C TYR A 335 -4.70 19.63 -8.94
N VAL A 336 -4.51 18.38 -8.53
CA VAL A 336 -3.83 17.35 -9.31
C VAL A 336 -4.79 16.21 -9.66
N LYS A 337 -4.64 15.68 -10.86
CA LYS A 337 -5.34 14.48 -11.32
C LYS A 337 -4.48 13.71 -12.33
N ARG A 338 -4.77 12.41 -12.46
CA ARG A 338 -4.28 11.58 -13.55
C ARG A 338 -5.42 11.17 -14.47
N MET A 339 -5.10 10.94 -15.74
CA MET A 339 -5.99 10.34 -16.73
C MET A 339 -5.19 9.38 -17.62
N PRO A 340 -5.77 8.27 -18.10
CA PRO A 340 -5.12 7.43 -19.11
C PRO A 340 -4.79 8.23 -20.37
N VAL A 341 -3.66 7.94 -21.02
CA VAL A 341 -3.25 8.63 -22.26
C VAL A 341 -4.31 8.52 -23.35
N ASP A 342 -5.01 7.39 -23.46
CA ASP A 342 -6.09 7.18 -24.44
C ASP A 342 -7.27 8.14 -24.26
N THR A 343 -7.52 8.61 -23.03
CA THR A 343 -8.55 9.61 -22.75
C THR A 343 -8.09 11.00 -23.20
N CYS A 344 -6.78 11.22 -23.21
CA CYS A 344 -6.12 12.39 -23.73
C CYS A 344 -5.76 12.16 -25.21
N ASN A 345 -6.78 11.99 -26.07
CA ASN A 345 -6.56 12.06 -27.51
C ASN A 345 -5.97 13.43 -27.86
N ILE A 346 -4.66 13.44 -28.11
CA ILE A 346 -3.93 14.56 -28.71
C ILE A 346 -4.53 14.71 -30.10
N GLN A 347 -5.31 15.78 -30.28
CA GLN A 347 -5.90 16.10 -31.55
C GLN A 347 -4.77 16.58 -32.48
N HIS A 348 -4.25 15.68 -33.33
CA HIS A 348 -3.41 16.11 -34.44
C HIS A 348 -4.25 16.90 -35.46
N ARG A 349 -3.56 17.77 -36.21
CA ARG A 349 -4.11 18.75 -37.17
C ARG A 349 -5.39 18.25 -37.87
N GLY A 350 -6.49 19.00 -37.74
CA GLY A 350 -7.69 18.86 -38.56
C GLY A 350 -8.91 18.17 -37.93
N GLY A 351 -8.97 18.00 -36.60
CA GLY A 351 -10.15 17.46 -35.91
C GLY A 351 -11.08 18.56 -35.36
N ARG A 352 -12.42 18.40 -35.53
CA ARG A 352 -13.46 19.33 -35.03
C ARG A 352 -13.34 19.55 -33.51
N GLY A 353 -13.19 20.82 -33.10
CA GLY A 353 -13.14 21.22 -31.70
C GLY A 353 -14.51 21.12 -31.00
N VAL A 354 -14.51 20.69 -29.74
CA VAL A 354 -15.68 20.77 -28.86
C VAL A 354 -15.24 21.26 -27.47
N SER A 355 -15.97 22.27 -26.99
CA SER A 355 -15.83 23.05 -25.76
C SER A 355 -15.41 22.25 -24.51
N GLY A 356 -14.34 22.69 -23.85
CA GLY A 356 -13.83 22.12 -22.59
C GLY A 356 -14.06 23.06 -21.41
N MET A 357 -14.84 22.59 -20.43
CA MET A 357 -15.12 23.17 -19.10
C MET A 357 -15.91 24.49 -19.09
N GLN A 358 -17.23 24.39 -18.97
CA GLN A 358 -18.04 25.46 -18.39
C GLN A 358 -18.00 25.38 -16.86
N THR A 359 -17.48 26.40 -16.18
CA THR A 359 -18.07 26.99 -14.97
C THR A 359 -17.27 28.23 -14.52
N ARG A 360 -17.99 29.26 -14.07
CA ARG A 360 -17.46 30.50 -13.47
C ARG A 360 -16.46 30.15 -12.34
N GLU A 361 -15.31 30.84 -12.34
CA GLU A 361 -14.04 30.55 -11.63
C GLU A 361 -13.10 29.63 -12.44
N GLU A 362 -12.43 30.23 -13.42
CA GLU A 362 -11.56 29.57 -14.38
C GLU A 362 -10.20 29.22 -13.73
N ASP A 363 -10.05 27.99 -13.24
CA ASP A 363 -8.75 27.38 -12.93
C ASP A 363 -8.27 26.60 -14.17
N PHE A 364 -6.98 26.68 -14.48
CA PHE A 364 -6.39 26.12 -15.70
C PHE A 364 -5.26 25.15 -15.35
N ALA A 365 -4.98 24.20 -16.23
CA ALA A 365 -3.86 23.29 -16.08
C ALA A 365 -2.54 24.07 -16.30
N GLU A 366 -1.76 24.24 -15.24
CA GLU A 366 -0.45 24.90 -15.28
C GLU A 366 0.64 23.91 -15.73
N THR A 367 0.56 22.67 -15.27
CA THR A 367 1.51 21.61 -15.64
C THR A 367 0.76 20.42 -16.21
N ILE A 368 1.17 19.98 -17.40
CA ILE A 368 0.71 18.74 -18.03
C ILE A 368 1.96 17.92 -18.32
N LEU A 369 2.00 16.68 -17.84
CA LEU A 369 3.11 15.76 -18.09
C LEU A 369 2.60 14.37 -18.40
N ILE A 370 3.32 13.69 -19.28
CA ILE A 370 3.08 12.28 -19.63
C ILE A 370 4.12 11.45 -18.87
N THR A 371 3.66 10.42 -18.16
CA THR A 371 4.49 9.58 -17.30
C THR A 371 3.82 8.21 -17.12
N SER A 372 4.50 7.24 -16.52
CA SER A 372 3.88 5.96 -16.12
C SER A 372 3.21 6.06 -14.75
N THR A 373 2.18 5.23 -14.53
CA THR A 373 1.62 4.94 -13.19
C THR A 373 2.71 4.58 -12.16
N HIS A 374 3.80 3.95 -12.59
CA HIS A 374 4.89 3.47 -11.73
C HIS A 374 6.03 4.49 -11.57
N ASP A 375 6.05 5.53 -12.40
CA ASP A 375 7.07 6.57 -12.29
C ASP A 375 6.90 7.36 -10.99
N VAL A 376 8.02 7.89 -10.48
CA VAL A 376 8.02 8.74 -9.30
C VAL A 376 7.89 10.19 -9.73
N LEU A 377 6.98 10.90 -9.09
CA LEU A 377 6.74 12.32 -9.28
C LEU A 377 7.32 13.09 -8.10
N LEU A 378 8.31 13.95 -8.38
CA LEU A 378 8.93 14.81 -7.37
C LEU A 378 8.24 16.17 -7.35
N PHE A 379 7.75 16.57 -6.18
CA PHE A 379 7.08 17.84 -5.93
C PHE A 379 8.00 18.75 -5.11
N PHE A 380 8.53 19.79 -5.74
CA PHE A 380 9.37 20.80 -5.07
C PHE A 380 8.53 21.99 -4.63
N THR A 381 8.74 22.46 -3.40
CA THR A 381 7.94 23.54 -2.82
C THR A 381 8.72 24.84 -2.71
N ASN A 382 8.01 25.98 -2.58
CA ASN A 382 8.62 27.30 -2.34
C ASN A 382 9.51 27.33 -1.09
N TYR A 383 9.29 26.45 -0.11
CA TYR A 383 10.12 26.31 1.10
C TYR A 383 11.37 25.46 0.90
N GLY A 384 11.67 25.04 -0.34
CA GLY A 384 12.88 24.28 -0.64
C GLY A 384 12.82 22.83 -0.19
N ARG A 385 11.61 22.29 0.00
CA ARG A 385 11.38 20.87 0.31
C ARG A 385 10.98 20.11 -0.94
N VAL A 386 11.17 18.80 -0.89
CA VAL A 386 10.77 17.88 -1.94
C VAL A 386 9.97 16.73 -1.35
N TYR A 387 8.85 16.43 -2.00
CA TYR A 387 7.99 15.30 -1.72
C TYR A 387 7.97 14.36 -2.92
N LYS A 388 7.55 13.11 -2.70
CA LYS A 388 7.35 12.14 -3.78
C LYS A 388 5.97 11.52 -3.71
N LEU A 389 5.37 11.29 -4.86
CA LEU A 389 4.24 10.37 -5.06
C LEU A 389 4.54 9.50 -6.28
N LYS A 390 3.98 8.30 -6.31
CA LYS A 390 3.94 7.49 -7.54
C LYS A 390 2.78 7.95 -8.42
N GLY A 391 2.88 7.71 -9.72
CA GLY A 391 1.81 8.04 -10.68
C GLY A 391 0.45 7.50 -10.25
N TYR A 392 0.36 6.25 -9.79
CA TYR A 392 -0.89 5.62 -9.35
C TYR A 392 -1.49 6.23 -8.07
N GLN A 393 -0.68 6.86 -7.23
CA GLN A 393 -1.14 7.53 -5.99
C GLN A 393 -1.89 8.83 -6.29
N ILE A 394 -1.78 9.35 -7.52
CA ILE A 394 -2.59 10.48 -7.97
C ILE A 394 -4.00 9.97 -8.31
N PRO A 395 -5.07 10.60 -7.79
CA PRO A 395 -6.44 10.20 -8.10
C PRO A 395 -6.76 10.31 -9.59
N GLU A 396 -7.39 9.27 -10.12
CA GLU A 396 -7.91 9.26 -11.47
C GLU A 396 -9.17 10.12 -11.56
N ALA A 397 -9.24 10.99 -12.56
CA ALA A 397 -10.40 11.85 -12.76
C ALA A 397 -10.66 12.12 -14.24
N SER A 398 -11.92 12.37 -14.58
CA SER A 398 -12.30 12.70 -15.95
C SER A 398 -11.68 14.01 -16.42
N ARG A 399 -11.63 14.20 -17.74
CA ARG A 399 -11.09 15.42 -18.38
C ARG A 399 -11.73 16.70 -17.84
N HIS A 400 -13.02 16.68 -17.51
CA HIS A 400 -13.78 17.84 -17.02
C HIS A 400 -13.75 18.01 -15.50
N ALA A 401 -13.27 17.02 -14.73
CA ALA A 401 -13.19 17.11 -13.28
C ALA A 401 -12.00 17.97 -12.85
N ARG A 402 -12.13 18.73 -11.76
CA ARG A 402 -11.04 19.57 -11.21
C ARG A 402 -9.86 18.76 -10.66
N GLY A 403 -10.11 17.53 -10.20
CA GLY A 403 -9.10 16.71 -9.52
C GLY A 403 -9.11 16.91 -8.00
N THR A 404 -8.04 16.49 -7.34
CA THR A 404 -7.89 16.57 -5.87
C THR A 404 -6.85 17.62 -5.50
N ALA A 405 -7.09 18.41 -4.47
CA ALA A 405 -6.12 19.41 -4.01
C ALA A 405 -4.82 18.73 -3.52
N ILE A 406 -3.65 19.21 -3.97
CA ILE A 406 -2.35 18.61 -3.68
C ILE A 406 -2.03 18.59 -2.17
N VAL A 407 -2.58 19.55 -1.42
CA VAL A 407 -2.48 19.61 0.06
C VAL A 407 -3.15 18.43 0.76
N ASN A 408 -4.06 17.70 0.09
CA ASN A 408 -4.68 16.49 0.64
C ASN A 408 -3.81 15.25 0.42
N LEU A 409 -2.87 15.30 -0.53
CA LEU A 409 -1.98 14.19 -0.87
C LEU A 409 -0.59 14.37 -0.23
N LEU A 410 -0.15 15.61 -0.02
CA LEU A 410 1.14 15.97 0.55
C LEU A 410 0.99 16.69 1.89
N HIS A 411 1.82 16.32 2.86
CA HIS A 411 1.90 16.99 4.17
C HIS A 411 2.66 18.32 4.04
N LEU A 412 2.01 19.34 3.49
CA LEU A 412 2.56 20.69 3.32
C LEU A 412 2.33 21.54 4.59
N ASP A 413 3.31 22.37 4.95
CA ASP A 413 3.16 23.33 6.04
C ASP A 413 2.32 24.56 5.61
N GLY A 414 1.85 25.35 6.59
CA GLY A 414 1.04 26.53 6.30
C GLY A 414 1.78 27.55 5.43
N GLY A 415 1.26 27.82 4.23
CA GLY A 415 1.88 28.74 3.24
C GLY A 415 2.87 28.06 2.29
N GLU A 416 3.13 26.76 2.46
CA GLU A 416 3.94 25.96 1.54
C GLU A 416 3.14 25.61 0.28
N LYS A 417 3.72 25.88 -0.89
CA LYS A 417 3.12 25.66 -2.21
C LYS A 417 4.08 24.91 -3.11
N VAL A 418 3.55 23.98 -3.91
CA VAL A 418 4.33 23.31 -4.96
C VAL A 418 4.69 24.33 -6.05
N LYS A 419 5.95 24.32 -6.46
CA LYS A 419 6.53 25.19 -7.50
C LYS A 419 7.00 24.45 -8.73
N THR A 420 7.40 23.19 -8.58
CA THR A 420 7.87 22.39 -9.71
C THR A 420 7.52 20.92 -9.50
N LEU A 421 7.00 20.30 -10.55
CA LEU A 421 6.72 18.89 -10.63
C LEU A 421 7.66 18.25 -11.66
N ILE A 422 8.43 17.24 -11.24
CA ILE A 422 9.40 16.55 -12.12
C ILE A 422 9.11 15.04 -12.09
N PRO A 423 8.72 14.44 -13.24
CA PRO A 423 8.62 12.99 -13.35
C PRO A 423 10.00 12.35 -13.51
N ILE A 424 10.22 11.24 -12.83
CA ILE A 424 11.43 10.43 -12.93
C ILE A 424 11.10 8.94 -13.00
N ARG A 425 11.65 8.26 -14.00
CA ARG A 425 11.57 6.80 -14.13
C ARG A 425 12.51 6.09 -13.16
N SER A 426 13.71 6.64 -13.02
CA SER A 426 14.74 6.10 -12.13
C SER A 426 15.65 7.20 -11.60
N PHE A 427 16.24 6.96 -10.43
CA PHE A 427 17.20 7.88 -9.80
C PHE A 427 18.60 7.68 -10.39
N ASP A 428 18.78 8.05 -11.66
CA ASP A 428 20.07 7.95 -12.34
C ASP A 428 21.17 8.74 -11.59
N PRO A 429 22.28 8.09 -11.20
CA PRO A 429 23.37 8.75 -10.47
C PRO A 429 24.09 9.85 -11.27
N LYS A 430 23.93 9.90 -12.60
CA LYS A 430 24.54 10.96 -13.44
C LYS A 430 23.67 12.21 -13.53
N SER A 431 22.36 12.05 -13.38
CA SER A 431 21.38 13.12 -13.49
C SER A 431 21.45 14.09 -12.30
N ARG A 432 21.17 15.37 -12.56
CA ARG A 432 21.35 16.45 -11.57
C ARG A 432 20.13 17.33 -11.52
N LEU A 433 19.76 17.76 -10.33
CA LEU A 433 18.75 18.78 -10.11
C LEU A 433 19.43 20.12 -9.89
N LEU A 434 19.06 21.09 -10.70
CA LEU A 434 19.47 22.47 -10.56
C LEU A 434 18.30 23.28 -9.99
N MET A 435 18.57 23.98 -8.90
CA MET A 435 17.60 24.77 -8.16
C MET A 435 18.03 26.23 -8.18
N THR A 436 17.06 27.13 -8.28
CA THR A 436 17.27 28.58 -8.16
C THR A 436 16.32 29.18 -7.14
N THR A 437 16.85 30.08 -6.30
CA THR A 437 16.08 30.84 -5.31
C THR A 437 15.81 32.27 -5.76
N ARG A 438 14.84 32.91 -5.08
CA ARG A 438 14.42 34.30 -5.33
C ARG A 438 15.59 35.27 -5.13
N LYS A 439 16.46 35.02 -4.16
CA LYS A 439 17.68 35.81 -3.91
C LYS A 439 18.86 35.47 -4.84
N GLY A 440 18.64 34.76 -5.93
CA GLY A 440 19.65 34.52 -6.96
C GLY A 440 20.71 33.49 -6.56
N ILE A 441 20.41 32.65 -5.57
CA ILE A 441 21.25 31.51 -5.21
C ILE A 441 20.89 30.35 -6.14
N VAL A 442 21.92 29.71 -6.69
CA VAL A 442 21.80 28.51 -7.52
C VAL A 442 22.48 27.34 -6.84
N LYS A 443 21.85 26.17 -6.96
CA LYS A 443 22.35 24.94 -6.35
C LYS A 443 22.19 23.77 -7.28
N LYS A 444 23.21 22.93 -7.35
CA LYS A 444 23.18 21.68 -8.07
C LYS A 444 23.32 20.51 -7.10
N THR A 445 22.48 19.50 -7.22
CA THR A 445 22.52 18.27 -6.41
C THR A 445 22.29 17.06 -7.29
N LEU A 446 22.92 15.93 -6.95
CA LEU A 446 22.73 14.67 -7.68
C LEU A 446 21.31 14.15 -7.46
N LEU A 447 20.68 13.59 -8.50
CA LEU A 447 19.33 13.05 -8.39
C LEU A 447 19.27 11.88 -7.40
N ALA A 448 20.31 11.04 -7.34
CA ALA A 448 20.43 9.91 -6.41
C ALA A 448 20.26 10.27 -4.93
N GLU A 449 20.55 11.52 -4.53
CA GLU A 449 20.34 12.00 -3.16
C GLU A 449 18.86 12.03 -2.74
N TYR A 450 17.94 11.94 -3.70
CA TYR A 450 16.50 12.02 -3.52
C TYR A 450 15.78 10.67 -3.65
N ALA A 451 16.53 9.55 -3.74
CA ALA A 451 15.93 8.21 -3.86
C ALA A 451 14.99 7.86 -2.67
N ASN A 452 15.42 8.23 -1.46
CA ASN A 452 14.74 7.84 -0.23
C ASN A 452 14.02 9.03 0.44
N ILE A 453 12.95 9.52 -0.18
CA ILE A 453 12.04 10.52 0.41
C ILE A 453 10.98 9.82 1.27
N ASN A 454 10.74 10.33 2.48
CA ASN A 454 9.67 9.87 3.38
C ASN A 454 8.40 10.74 3.22
N LYS A 455 7.28 10.35 3.85
CA LYS A 455 6.00 11.08 3.75
C LYS A 455 6.05 12.53 4.25
N SER A 456 6.99 12.86 5.14
CA SER A 456 7.23 14.22 5.60
C SER A 456 8.03 15.09 4.62
N GLY A 457 8.46 14.52 3.48
CA GLY A 457 9.34 15.21 2.54
C GLY A 457 10.77 15.37 3.06
N LEU A 458 11.66 15.78 2.16
CA LEU A 458 13.07 16.06 2.46
C LEU A 458 13.39 17.52 2.19
N ILE A 459 14.40 18.04 2.86
CA ILE A 459 15.03 19.31 2.49
C ILE A 459 15.81 19.09 1.18
N ALA A 460 15.53 19.89 0.15
CA ALA A 460 16.25 19.91 -1.13
C ALA A 460 17.30 21.03 -1.17
N ILE A 461 16.96 22.19 -0.61
CA ILE A 461 17.84 23.35 -0.45
C ILE A 461 17.60 24.02 0.90
N ASN A 462 18.66 24.49 1.53
CA ASN A 462 18.53 25.29 2.74
C ASN A 462 18.38 26.76 2.34
N LEU A 463 17.19 27.32 2.57
CA LEU A 463 16.86 28.70 2.23
C LEU A 463 17.28 29.66 3.35
N ARG A 464 17.63 30.89 2.97
CA ARG A 464 17.86 31.98 3.94
C ARG A 464 16.51 32.56 4.38
N GLU A 465 16.52 33.33 5.46
CA GLU A 465 15.36 34.14 5.85
C GLU A 465 14.94 35.03 4.66
N ASP A 466 13.63 35.10 4.41
CA ASP A 466 13.02 35.81 3.28
C ASP A 466 13.46 35.33 1.88
N ASP A 467 13.94 34.10 1.73
CA ASP A 467 14.20 33.48 0.43
C ASP A 467 13.20 32.37 0.10
N GLU A 468 12.96 32.14 -1.19
CA GLU A 468 12.02 31.12 -1.68
C GLU A 468 12.62 30.40 -2.87
N LEU A 469 12.29 29.12 -3.04
CA LEU A 469 12.61 28.38 -4.25
C LEU A 469 11.73 28.87 -5.41
N VAL A 470 12.38 29.30 -6.50
CA VAL A 470 11.69 29.80 -7.71
C VAL A 470 11.42 28.68 -8.69
N GLY A 471 12.38 27.76 -8.88
CA GLY A 471 12.20 26.66 -9.81
C GLY A 471 13.31 25.63 -9.73
N VAL A 472 12.99 24.44 -10.23
CA VAL A 472 13.91 23.30 -10.32
C VAL A 472 13.93 22.79 -11.75
N GLN A 473 15.10 22.41 -12.23
CA GLN A 473 15.27 21.82 -13.55
C GLN A 473 16.11 20.55 -13.45
N LEU A 474 15.67 19.50 -14.16
CA LEU A 474 16.42 18.26 -14.29
C LEU A 474 17.42 18.40 -15.44
N ILE A 475 18.68 18.06 -15.18
CA ILE A 475 19.79 18.21 -16.12
C ILE A 475 20.48 16.86 -16.29
N HIS A 476 20.54 16.38 -17.53
CA HIS A 476 21.30 15.20 -17.93
C HIS A 476 22.66 15.60 -18.51
N ASP A 477 22.65 16.53 -19.47
CA ASP A 477 23.81 16.99 -20.23
C ASP A 477 24.25 18.40 -19.84
N THR A 478 25.33 18.88 -20.45
CA THR A 478 25.85 20.20 -20.16
C THR A 478 25.05 21.28 -20.87
N CYS A 479 24.37 22.12 -20.09
CA CYS A 479 23.57 23.23 -20.58
C CYS A 479 24.02 24.58 -20.01
N ASP A 480 23.58 25.66 -20.65
CA ASP A 480 23.63 26.99 -20.07
C ASP A 480 22.32 27.29 -19.35
N ILE A 481 22.43 28.07 -18.28
CA ILE A 481 21.32 28.50 -17.44
C ILE A 481 21.15 29.99 -17.65
N ILE A 482 19.92 30.44 -17.88
CA ILE A 482 19.55 31.85 -17.88
C ILE A 482 18.69 32.14 -16.67
N LEU A 483 19.14 33.09 -15.84
CA LEU A 483 18.33 33.65 -14.76
C LEU A 483 17.83 35.01 -15.19
N VAL A 484 16.56 35.30 -14.92
CA VAL A 484 15.95 36.61 -15.19
C VAL A 484 15.39 37.21 -13.91
N THR A 485 15.61 38.50 -13.75
CA THR A 485 15.24 39.27 -12.56
C THR A 485 14.01 40.12 -12.83
N ARG A 486 13.33 40.49 -11.75
CA ARG A 486 12.14 41.36 -11.77
C ARG A 486 12.44 42.74 -12.35
N GLN A 487 13.63 43.29 -12.13
CA GLN A 487 14.05 44.57 -12.69
C GLN A 487 14.57 44.48 -14.15
N GLY A 488 14.54 43.30 -14.77
CA GLY A 488 14.84 43.15 -16.19
C GLY A 488 16.31 42.92 -16.53
N LEU A 489 17.13 42.51 -15.56
CA LEU A 489 18.46 41.95 -15.79
C LEU A 489 18.38 40.44 -16.06
N SER A 490 19.28 39.92 -16.89
CA SER A 490 19.49 38.47 -17.05
C SER A 490 20.96 38.10 -17.02
N ILE A 491 21.26 36.89 -16.55
CA ILE A 491 22.60 36.33 -16.66
C ILE A 491 22.51 34.94 -17.29
N ARG A 492 23.37 34.70 -18.29
CA ARG A 492 23.58 33.38 -18.89
C ARG A 492 24.93 32.86 -18.44
N PHE A 493 24.99 31.65 -17.90
CA PHE A 493 26.25 30.99 -17.56
C PHE A 493 26.13 29.47 -17.64
N SER A 494 27.26 28.79 -17.84
CA SER A 494 27.29 27.33 -17.90
C SER A 494 27.07 26.68 -16.55
N GLU A 495 26.24 25.63 -16.51
CA GLU A 495 25.97 24.83 -15.31
C GLU A 495 27.23 24.24 -14.67
N ARG A 496 28.32 24.07 -15.46
CA ARG A 496 29.63 23.59 -15.01
C ARG A 496 30.28 24.49 -13.96
N GLN A 497 29.92 25.77 -13.93
CA GLN A 497 30.43 26.73 -12.94
C GLN A 497 29.82 26.52 -11.54
N VAL A 498 28.78 25.70 -11.42
CA VAL A 498 28.12 25.33 -10.17
C VAL A 498 28.53 23.90 -9.83
N ARG A 499 29.22 23.67 -8.71
CA ARG A 499 29.54 22.31 -8.27
C ARG A 499 28.30 21.61 -7.70
N ALA A 500 28.20 20.30 -7.90
CA ALA A 500 27.20 19.51 -7.20
C ALA A 500 27.52 19.45 -5.70
N THR A 501 26.52 19.64 -4.85
CA THR A 501 26.63 19.55 -3.39
C THR A 501 25.43 18.78 -2.81
N GLY A 502 25.56 18.32 -1.56
CA GLY A 502 24.49 17.59 -0.88
C GLY A 502 23.23 18.42 -0.60
N ARG A 503 22.18 17.75 -0.15
CA ARG A 503 20.84 18.35 0.03
C ARG A 503 20.75 19.44 1.10
N ASN A 504 21.47 19.33 2.21
CA ASN A 504 21.41 20.32 3.29
C ASN A 504 22.46 21.43 3.14
N THR A 505 22.48 22.09 1.98
CA THR A 505 23.39 23.20 1.67
C THR A 505 22.61 24.34 1.00
N GLN A 506 23.13 25.57 1.09
CA GLN A 506 22.48 26.77 0.55
C GLN A 506 22.71 26.94 -0.96
N GLY A 507 23.87 26.53 -1.49
CA GLY A 507 24.24 26.77 -2.90
C GLY A 507 25.26 27.90 -3.06
N VAL A 508 25.37 28.44 -4.28
CA VAL A 508 26.32 29.51 -4.66
C VAL A 508 25.58 30.65 -5.36
N ILE A 509 26.16 31.84 -5.40
CA ILE A 509 25.55 32.99 -6.08
C ILE A 509 25.55 32.75 -7.60
N GLY A 510 24.36 32.77 -8.21
CA GLY A 510 24.14 32.68 -9.65
C GLY A 510 24.08 34.05 -10.33
N ILE A 511 23.40 35.02 -9.70
CA ILE A 511 23.34 36.42 -10.13
C ILE A 511 23.51 37.35 -8.93
N ASN A 512 24.21 38.48 -9.11
CA ASN A 512 24.35 39.48 -8.06
C ASN A 512 23.24 40.52 -8.17
N LEU A 513 22.26 40.43 -7.28
CA LEU A 513 21.07 41.29 -7.25
C LEU A 513 21.34 42.63 -6.55
N ASP A 514 20.58 43.66 -6.92
CA ASP A 514 20.49 44.90 -6.15
C ASP A 514 19.48 44.75 -4.98
N LYS A 515 19.48 45.71 -4.04
CA LYS A 515 18.75 45.58 -2.74
C LYS A 515 17.25 45.32 -2.86
N ASP A 516 16.63 45.63 -4.01
CA ASP A 516 15.19 45.50 -4.27
C ASP A 516 14.91 44.71 -5.56
N ASP A 517 15.81 43.80 -5.93
CA ASP A 517 15.64 42.92 -7.09
C ASP A 517 15.56 41.45 -6.66
N ASP A 518 14.79 40.69 -7.41
CA ASP A 518 14.50 39.28 -7.13
C ASP A 518 14.53 38.50 -8.46
N VAL A 519 14.98 37.26 -8.43
CA VAL A 519 14.88 36.34 -9.57
C VAL A 519 13.44 35.87 -9.71
N ILE A 520 12.88 36.01 -10.92
CA ILE A 520 11.50 35.61 -11.23
C ILE A 520 11.43 34.28 -11.99
N GLY A 521 12.54 33.84 -12.57
CA GLY A 521 12.58 32.54 -13.23
C GLY A 521 13.96 32.11 -13.67
N MET A 522 14.04 30.81 -13.93
CA MET A 522 15.21 30.12 -14.43
C MET A 522 14.81 29.31 -15.66
N VAL A 523 15.55 29.45 -16.74
CA VAL A 523 15.37 28.63 -17.95
C VAL A 523 16.68 28.00 -18.38
N LEU A 524 16.61 26.80 -18.95
CA LEU A 524 17.75 26.10 -19.55
C LEU A 524 17.77 26.37 -21.05
N THR A 525 18.92 26.75 -21.60
CA THR A 525 19.02 27.01 -23.04
C THR A 525 18.72 25.74 -23.84
N MET A 526 17.75 25.83 -24.75
CA MET A 526 17.43 24.81 -25.75
C MET A 526 17.54 25.44 -27.13
N GLU A 527 18.03 24.68 -28.11
CA GLU A 527 18.07 25.10 -29.51
C GLU A 527 16.64 25.35 -30.01
N ASP A 528 16.48 26.27 -30.97
CA ASP A 528 15.20 26.61 -31.61
C ASP A 528 14.08 27.19 -30.70
N ARG A 529 14.42 27.63 -29.47
CA ARG A 529 13.49 28.34 -28.57
C ARG A 529 13.85 29.80 -28.37
N THR A 530 12.83 30.63 -28.15
CA THR A 530 13.01 32.06 -27.83
C THR A 530 12.67 32.35 -26.36
N LEU A 531 13.33 33.36 -25.78
CA LEU A 531 13.03 33.81 -24.42
C LEU A 531 11.85 34.78 -24.42
N LEU A 532 10.73 34.36 -23.84
CA LEU A 532 9.58 35.20 -23.57
C LEU A 532 9.74 35.88 -22.22
N VAL A 533 9.55 37.20 -22.19
CA VAL A 533 9.42 37.97 -20.95
C VAL A 533 8.11 38.74 -20.97
N VAL A 534 7.42 38.77 -19.83
CA VAL A 534 6.15 39.48 -19.64
C VAL A 534 6.22 40.34 -18.39
N SER A 535 5.66 41.54 -18.48
CA SER A 535 5.61 42.54 -17.41
C SER A 535 4.27 42.57 -16.68
N GLU A 536 4.29 43.10 -15.46
CA GLU A 536 3.12 43.25 -14.58
C GLU A 536 1.97 44.05 -15.24
N ARG A 537 2.23 44.90 -16.24
CA ARG A 537 1.18 45.64 -16.96
C ARG A 537 0.81 45.02 -18.31
N GLY A 538 1.20 43.77 -18.53
CA GLY A 538 0.80 43.01 -19.71
C GLY A 538 1.56 43.39 -20.98
N TYR A 539 2.78 43.94 -20.88
CA TYR A 539 3.68 44.04 -22.03
C TYR A 539 4.60 42.83 -22.08
N GLY A 540 4.85 42.29 -23.27
CA GLY A 540 5.81 41.20 -23.43
C GLY A 540 6.43 41.13 -24.82
N LYS A 541 7.46 40.30 -24.93
CA LYS A 541 8.24 40.07 -26.16
C LYS A 541 8.96 38.75 -26.12
N ARG A 542 9.24 38.20 -27.31
CA ARG A 542 10.18 37.09 -27.50
C ARG A 542 11.53 37.65 -27.92
N THR A 543 12.61 37.02 -27.50
CA THR A 543 13.98 37.42 -27.89
C THR A 543 14.83 36.19 -28.13
N GLU A 544 15.62 36.22 -29.20
CA GLU A 544 16.53 35.14 -29.56
C GLU A 544 17.58 34.88 -28.49
N LEU A 545 17.89 33.59 -28.27
CA LEU A 545 18.87 33.18 -27.27
C LEU A 545 20.29 33.63 -27.60
N GLU A 546 20.59 33.88 -28.88
CA GLU A 546 21.88 34.39 -29.35
C GLU A 546 22.19 35.79 -28.80
N GLU A 547 21.18 36.61 -28.53
CA GLU A 547 21.41 37.94 -27.94
C GLU A 547 21.93 37.86 -26.50
N TYR A 548 21.70 36.74 -25.81
CA TYR A 548 22.15 36.52 -24.44
C TYR A 548 23.53 35.85 -24.45
N ARG A 549 24.59 36.67 -24.47
CA ARG A 549 25.97 36.17 -24.35
C ARG A 549 26.23 35.49 -23.00
N SER A 550 27.03 34.43 -23.01
CA SER A 550 27.48 33.74 -21.81
C SER A 550 28.43 34.60 -20.97
N GLN A 551 28.30 34.50 -19.65
CA GLN A 551 29.05 35.26 -18.63
C GLN A 551 29.50 34.33 -17.50
N THR A 552 30.30 34.86 -16.57
CA THR A 552 30.64 34.18 -15.31
C THR A 552 29.49 34.33 -14.31
N ARG A 553 29.13 33.26 -13.61
CA ARG A 553 28.11 33.30 -12.54
C ARG A 553 28.44 34.35 -11.48
N GLY A 554 27.41 34.94 -10.88
CA GLY A 554 27.53 35.99 -9.87
C GLY A 554 27.87 37.38 -10.45
N GLY A 555 27.83 37.53 -11.78
CA GLY A 555 27.84 38.84 -12.42
C GLY A 555 26.53 39.61 -12.19
N LYS A 556 26.53 40.89 -12.58
CA LYS A 556 25.34 41.76 -12.57
C LYS A 556 24.32 41.40 -13.67
N GLY A 557 24.75 40.67 -14.69
CA GLY A 557 23.91 40.35 -15.84
C GLY A 557 23.82 41.48 -16.87
N LEU A 558 22.97 41.28 -17.87
CA LEU A 558 22.72 42.18 -18.99
C LEU A 558 21.27 42.63 -18.97
N ILE A 559 21.03 43.83 -19.50
CA ILE A 559 19.68 44.35 -19.64
C ILE A 559 18.92 43.50 -20.66
N THR A 560 17.81 42.95 -20.21
CA THR A 560 16.84 42.13 -20.96
C THR A 560 15.52 42.86 -21.16
N TYR A 561 15.25 43.80 -20.26
CA TYR A 561 14.07 44.63 -20.24
C TYR A 561 14.36 45.86 -19.39
N ARG A 562 13.81 47.02 -19.77
CA ARG A 562 13.91 48.23 -18.96
C ARG A 562 12.52 48.58 -18.42
N PRO A 563 12.24 48.31 -17.14
CA PRO A 563 10.99 48.72 -16.51
C PRO A 563 10.77 50.22 -16.67
N SER A 564 9.52 50.59 -16.91
CA SER A 564 9.09 51.98 -16.96
C SER A 564 7.81 52.14 -16.17
N GLU A 565 7.45 53.38 -15.83
CA GLU A 565 6.13 53.64 -15.25
C GLU A 565 4.98 53.20 -16.14
N LYS A 566 5.17 53.06 -17.46
CA LYS A 566 4.13 52.57 -18.38
C LYS A 566 3.96 51.07 -18.33
N THR A 567 5.05 50.34 -18.20
CA THR A 567 5.08 48.89 -18.44
C THR A 567 5.24 48.06 -17.17
N GLY A 568 5.77 48.64 -16.09
CA GLY A 568 5.99 47.96 -14.82
C GLY A 568 7.21 47.03 -14.85
N LEU A 569 7.34 46.24 -13.78
CA LEU A 569 8.40 45.24 -13.59
C LEU A 569 8.07 43.96 -14.36
N LEU A 570 9.05 43.05 -14.52
CA LEU A 570 8.79 41.74 -15.09
C LEU A 570 8.01 40.85 -14.11
N ALA A 571 6.99 40.16 -14.61
CA ALA A 571 6.14 39.23 -13.87
C ALA A 571 6.45 37.77 -14.21
N GLY A 572 6.81 37.48 -15.47
CA GLY A 572 7.02 36.10 -15.93
C GLY A 572 8.12 35.98 -16.97
N VAL A 573 8.74 34.80 -17.00
CA VAL A 573 9.75 34.41 -17.99
C VAL A 573 9.59 32.94 -18.34
N SER A 574 9.69 32.60 -19.62
CA SER A 574 9.70 31.21 -20.08
C SER A 574 10.40 31.08 -21.44
N LEU A 575 10.75 29.85 -21.82
CA LEU A 575 11.17 29.54 -23.19
C LEU A 575 9.98 29.03 -23.97
N VAL A 576 9.81 29.55 -25.18
CA VAL A 576 8.62 29.32 -25.98
C VAL A 576 9.02 29.02 -27.42
N GLU A 577 8.41 27.99 -27.98
CA GLU A 577 8.44 27.65 -29.41
C GLU A 577 7.29 28.37 -30.15
N GLU A 578 7.33 28.44 -31.48
CA GLU A 578 6.34 29.22 -32.24
C GLU A 578 4.92 28.65 -32.18
N ASP A 579 4.80 27.35 -31.97
CA ASP A 579 3.58 26.54 -31.94
C ASP A 579 3.01 26.34 -30.53
N TYR A 580 3.40 27.18 -29.57
CA TYR A 580 2.87 27.17 -28.20
C TYR A 580 1.94 28.36 -27.98
N ASP A 581 1.02 28.24 -27.03
CA ASP A 581 0.24 29.36 -26.51
C ASP A 581 0.78 29.81 -25.15
N VAL A 582 0.61 31.10 -24.90
CA VAL A 582 0.97 31.77 -23.65
C VAL A 582 -0.31 32.16 -22.95
N ILE A 583 -0.46 31.71 -21.70
CA ILE A 583 -1.58 32.09 -20.83
C ILE A 583 -1.07 33.10 -19.82
N LEU A 584 -1.75 34.24 -19.73
CA LEU A 584 -1.47 35.34 -18.79
C LEU A 584 -2.62 35.52 -17.82
N ILE A 585 -2.29 35.81 -16.56
CA ILE A 585 -3.28 35.94 -15.48
C ILE A 585 -2.99 37.17 -14.67
N ASN A 586 -4.02 37.96 -14.40
CA ASN A 586 -3.90 39.09 -13.48
C ASN A 586 -4.39 38.76 -12.06
N ASP A 587 -4.05 39.62 -11.10
CA ASP A 587 -4.48 39.57 -9.70
C ASP A 587 -6.01 39.57 -9.50
N SER A 588 -6.76 39.97 -10.52
CA SER A 588 -8.22 39.99 -10.55
C SER A 588 -8.84 38.70 -11.12
N GLY A 589 -7.99 37.72 -11.48
CA GLY A 589 -8.43 36.42 -12.01
C GLY A 589 -8.81 36.41 -13.49
N ILE A 590 -8.57 37.49 -14.23
CA ILE A 590 -8.78 37.55 -15.68
C ILE A 590 -7.63 36.84 -16.37
N MET A 591 -7.97 35.86 -17.21
CA MET A 591 -7.01 35.12 -18.01
C MET A 591 -7.10 35.46 -19.50
N ILE A 592 -5.94 35.48 -20.18
CA ILE A 592 -5.86 35.64 -21.63
C ILE A 592 -4.92 34.59 -22.18
N ARG A 593 -5.33 33.91 -23.26
CA ARG A 593 -4.52 32.99 -24.05
C ARG A 593 -4.11 33.66 -25.36
N ILE A 594 -2.83 33.63 -25.70
CA ILE A 594 -2.24 34.29 -26.88
C ILE A 594 -1.31 33.29 -27.55
N ALA A 595 -1.42 33.13 -28.87
CA ALA A 595 -0.47 32.29 -29.61
C ALA A 595 0.93 32.91 -29.54
N ALA A 596 1.95 32.10 -29.25
CA ALA A 596 3.33 32.59 -29.14
C ALA A 596 3.78 33.26 -30.44
N LEU A 597 3.35 32.74 -31.59
CA LEU A 597 3.61 33.32 -32.91
C LEU A 597 3.16 34.80 -33.03
N GLU A 598 2.07 35.19 -32.37
CA GLU A 598 1.57 36.57 -32.38
C GLU A 598 2.46 37.53 -31.56
N ILE A 599 3.29 36.98 -30.66
CA ILE A 599 4.23 37.76 -29.86
C ILE A 599 5.47 38.03 -30.72
N PRO A 600 5.81 39.29 -31.01
CA PRO A 600 6.93 39.60 -31.90
C PRO A 600 8.27 39.25 -31.25
N ILE A 601 9.19 38.80 -32.10
CA ILE A 601 10.59 38.62 -31.76
C ILE A 601 11.27 39.99 -31.87
N LEU A 602 11.77 40.49 -30.75
CA LEU A 602 12.41 41.78 -30.60
C LEU A 602 13.72 41.64 -29.84
N GLY A 603 14.64 42.56 -30.06
CA GLY A 603 15.90 42.58 -29.34
C GLY A 603 15.74 42.78 -27.83
N ARG A 604 16.81 42.52 -27.08
CA ARG A 604 16.80 42.55 -25.60
C ARG A 604 16.35 43.90 -25.05
N ILE A 605 16.90 45.01 -25.51
CA ILE A 605 16.64 46.33 -24.92
C ILE A 605 15.40 46.98 -25.57
N THR A 606 14.26 46.32 -25.49
CA THR A 606 12.97 46.81 -26.02
C THR A 606 11.84 46.61 -24.99
N GLN A 607 10.77 47.38 -25.13
CA GLN A 607 9.62 47.34 -24.21
C GLN A 607 8.61 46.23 -24.52
N GLY A 608 8.68 45.64 -25.72
CA GLY A 608 7.68 44.69 -26.20
C GLY A 608 6.37 45.31 -26.68
N VAL A 609 5.39 44.47 -26.95
CA VAL A 609 4.03 44.85 -27.35
C VAL A 609 3.05 44.57 -26.21
N THR A 610 1.86 45.14 -26.31
CA THR A 610 0.79 44.90 -25.33
C THR A 610 0.15 43.53 -25.60
N LEU A 611 0.33 42.62 -24.66
CA LEU A 611 -0.28 41.29 -24.63
C LEU A 611 -1.62 41.33 -23.89
N MET A 612 -1.68 42.03 -22.76
CA MET A 612 -2.88 42.17 -21.94
C MET A 612 -3.09 43.63 -21.55
N ARG A 613 -4.30 44.15 -21.75
CA ARG A 613 -4.68 45.48 -21.26
C ARG A 613 -5.14 45.38 -19.81
N THR A 614 -4.31 45.84 -18.89
CA THR A 614 -4.63 45.94 -17.47
C THR A 614 -5.27 47.31 -17.17
N ARG A 615 -6.60 47.37 -16.98
CA ARG A 615 -7.31 48.62 -16.59
C ARG A 615 -7.15 48.89 -15.09
N GLU A 616 -7.40 47.86 -14.28
CA GLU A 616 -7.10 47.76 -12.86
C GLU A 616 -6.59 46.33 -12.62
N GLY A 617 -5.47 46.19 -11.91
CA GLY A 617 -4.82 44.90 -11.66
C GLY A 617 -3.49 44.69 -12.39
N LYS A 618 -2.70 43.74 -11.92
CA LYS A 618 -1.36 43.40 -12.46
C LYS A 618 -1.31 41.94 -12.90
N VAL A 619 -0.59 41.66 -13.97
CA VAL A 619 -0.20 40.29 -14.33
C VAL A 619 0.61 39.70 -13.17
N VAL A 620 0.14 38.59 -12.61
CA VAL A 620 0.74 37.90 -11.47
C VAL A 620 1.48 36.65 -11.88
N ASP A 621 1.05 35.98 -12.96
CA ASP A 621 1.64 34.74 -13.40
C ASP A 621 1.50 34.52 -14.91
N MET A 622 2.31 33.61 -15.44
CA MET A 622 2.32 33.19 -16.84
C MET A 622 2.59 31.69 -16.94
N ALA A 623 1.79 31.01 -17.76
CA ALA A 623 2.04 29.63 -18.16
C ALA A 623 2.24 29.54 -19.68
N VAL A 624 3.01 28.55 -20.11
CA VAL A 624 3.21 28.23 -21.53
C VAL A 624 2.66 26.84 -21.75
N VAL A 625 1.72 26.72 -22.68
CA VAL A 625 1.02 25.49 -23.02
C VAL A 625 1.18 25.23 -24.51
N GLU A 626 1.20 23.97 -24.93
CA GLU A 626 1.26 23.63 -26.36
C GLU A 626 0.01 24.18 -27.07
N ALA A 627 0.16 24.78 -28.26
CA ALA A 627 -0.96 25.47 -28.90
C ALA A 627 -2.03 24.46 -29.34
N VAL A 628 -3.22 24.62 -28.77
CA VAL A 628 -4.43 23.98 -29.27
C VAL A 628 -5.12 25.07 -30.08
N ALA A 629 -5.07 24.93 -31.41
CA ALA A 629 -5.67 25.91 -32.30
C ALA A 629 -7.14 26.14 -31.96
N CYS A 630 -7.47 27.35 -31.49
CA CYS A 630 -8.84 27.84 -31.38
C CYS A 630 -9.00 28.95 -32.42
N GLU A 631 -9.66 28.65 -33.54
CA GLU A 631 -10.19 29.73 -34.40
C GLU A 631 -11.53 30.20 -33.81
N THR A 632 -11.66 31.53 -33.74
CA THR A 632 -12.83 32.29 -33.31
C THR A 632 -13.96 32.22 -34.35
N ASP A 633 -15.19 32.04 -33.88
CA ASP A 633 -16.42 32.01 -34.70
C ASP A 633 -16.61 33.30 -35.51
N GLU A 634 -16.52 33.21 -36.84
CA GLU A 634 -17.32 34.04 -37.75
C GLU A 634 -18.63 33.30 -38.05
N ALA A 635 -19.72 33.72 -37.41
CA ALA A 635 -21.10 33.55 -37.91
C ALA A 635 -22.08 34.44 -37.12
N ASP A 636 -21.94 35.76 -37.23
CA ASP A 636 -23.11 36.63 -37.21
C ASP A 636 -23.63 36.68 -38.66
N GLU A 637 -24.53 35.76 -39.02
CA GLU A 637 -25.44 36.01 -40.15
C GLU A 637 -26.79 36.50 -39.61
N PRO A 638 -27.32 37.60 -40.18
CA PRO A 638 -28.53 38.24 -39.71
C PRO A 638 -29.76 37.39 -40.01
N VAL A 639 -30.65 37.26 -39.03
CA VAL A 639 -32.00 36.72 -39.23
C VAL A 639 -32.72 37.61 -40.25
N MET A 640 -32.90 37.09 -41.46
CA MET A 640 -33.82 37.64 -42.45
C MET A 640 -35.25 37.32 -42.02
N ASP A 641 -35.98 38.39 -41.75
CA ASP A 641 -37.42 38.43 -41.51
C ASP A 641 -38.12 38.48 -42.88
N SER A 642 -38.80 37.40 -43.28
CA SER A 642 -39.87 37.42 -44.29
C SER A 642 -40.58 36.06 -44.34
N ASP A 643 -41.78 35.97 -43.78
CA ASP A 643 -42.96 35.93 -44.64
C ASP A 643 -44.25 36.13 -43.83
N ASP A 644 -44.96 37.15 -44.29
CA ASP A 644 -46.32 37.52 -43.98
C ASP A 644 -47.29 36.63 -44.81
N ALA A 645 -48.51 36.45 -44.28
CA ALA A 645 -49.72 35.95 -44.96
C ALA A 645 -49.73 34.46 -45.41
N THR A 646 -50.78 33.64 -45.25
CA THR A 646 -52.24 33.87 -45.16
C THR A 646 -52.93 32.53 -44.86
N ASP A 647 -54.16 32.59 -44.33
CA ASP A 647 -55.29 31.64 -44.51
C ASP A 647 -55.00 30.12 -44.34
N THR A 648 -55.60 29.39 -43.39
CA THR A 648 -57.05 29.16 -43.20
C THR A 648 -57.30 28.39 -41.90
#